data_AF-A0A7X5VKV4-F1
#
_entry.id   AF-A0A7X5VKV4-F1
#
_cell.length_a   1.000
_cell.length_b   1.000
_cell.length_c   1.000
_cell.angle_alpha   90.00
_cell.angle_beta   90.00
_cell.angle_gamma   90.00
#
_symmetry.space_group_name_H-M   'P 1'
#
loop_
_entity.id
_entity.type
_entity.pdbx_description
1 polymer ?
#
loop_
_entity_poly.entity_id
_entity_poly.type
_entity_poly.pdbx_seq_one_letter_code
_entity_poly.pdbx_strand_id
1 'polypeptide(L)'
;MTARTPASDSRRSSLALAAALAVLWLAPGPAAGIRETAALYDELQLTKLDPARAVLLKQVDIEFGSGLLRVHDGVLVPTQAVRGRTVEWVFVGQARFRFDPPDEIEADQLELFAGQRQLDVSLEAAVMVRAADAPVRDLLEHHEPAFLGAAMLKRVEAVHREWLEGAERAANGIRGGVFNALIGDHAYADYFAIWCRSFEVGDFIYEFDPEDTEPHTLAHFSPLEIRGWDRLRLERHLKHQQKRGRWLDTRIQDIGDWDIWLSGPWDPDGTLGEASPGFEAQHYELDVRIGRNETTLHGSAKLDIVSHESGRRVIPLELFRDLRAETVTDANGESLFFFRSGGDLMVVLPEPSRVGQKLRLDIVYRGKALRWVDRKMFDLEDTANWYPHCGTTDRATYDVTLRWPRGLQLLASGRVVDSGRDGRTRWQRRVLEEPAIAFSFVLGRFEIERARAGHVALEVAFNRSGPHRLTEGVRREMISAIRRSLEYFEETFGPYPLDYLTVVTLPRRYSQSFLGFITIADSILPPNVPPGGAQMNFYRATTVAHEVAHQWWGNLIGWSSYRDQWLSEAMANYSALQFWADTEEEGAAFFSELSAGWRQTLNQTTPVGRTVESLGPIVLGVRLNSTLADNGYRAIVYRKGAVVLAMLARIVGQRPFSEMMRSLAGVASNRVVSTATFLRALEHMSGLDLSGFAQRYIYGTGIPEVYYDYKIDGDAKHGWTIEGEARLAPRAAYDQAVRAHGDRHWDVVRAIRKADDATGTALVVPYRILLDDGHADNDQAKQGNLMLEGPGDRFRLETKTRPLALALDPSGEILAGFYSARTHPKKVAALRAQGLLIDGDGLGAEAGFRRSLAAAPGTPDKAAFELQWLQPSRVQHRREDALTYLRLARLALDRGDETLARAEIAAAVSILGPDSHALRIEIAALEGRIDLRHGNYESAFKRSKKALRLFSPRRQQRYWRLRGWQAQVGSDWPATTDVLAILAVAAFETGNNEELRWALDAAGERGVDLSVLRPLANAMLENVSTHR
;
A
#
# COMPACT_ATOMS: atom_id res chain seq x y z
N MET A 1 22.39 25.18 -78.19
CA MET A 1 23.55 24.29 -78.36
C MET A 1 23.05 22.85 -78.30
N THR A 2 23.18 22.14 -79.43
CA THR A 2 23.24 20.67 -79.65
C THR A 2 22.29 19.76 -78.84
N ALA A 3 21.16 19.31 -79.44
CA ALA A 3 20.98 18.03 -80.19
C ALA A 3 20.63 16.85 -79.24
N ARG A 4 19.65 15.96 -79.42
CA ARG A 4 18.73 15.49 -80.49
C ARG A 4 17.58 14.72 -79.80
N THR A 5 16.34 14.78 -80.30
CA THR A 5 15.25 13.78 -80.15
C THR A 5 15.60 12.46 -80.91
N PRO A 6 14.94 11.27 -80.75
CA PRO A 6 13.46 11.11 -80.73
C PRO A 6 12.82 9.84 -80.09
N ALA A 7 11.48 9.85 -80.15
CA ALA A 7 10.55 8.74 -80.44
C ALA A 7 10.07 7.77 -79.34
N SER A 8 8.75 7.85 -79.16
CA SER A 8 7.76 6.91 -78.64
C SER A 8 7.99 5.41 -78.93
N ASP A 9 7.60 4.57 -77.97
CA ASP A 9 6.76 3.42 -78.30
C ASP A 9 5.78 3.05 -77.16
N SER A 10 4.51 3.20 -77.46
CA SER A 10 3.35 3.01 -76.60
C SER A 10 2.88 1.56 -76.72
N ARG A 11 3.29 0.65 -75.81
CA ARG A 11 2.70 -0.70 -75.73
C ARG A 11 2.99 -1.52 -74.45
N ARG A 12 3.26 -0.88 -73.30
CA ARG A 12 3.47 -1.60 -72.02
C ARG A 12 2.75 -1.01 -70.79
N SER A 13 1.79 -0.11 -70.98
CA SER A 13 1.15 0.60 -69.85
C SER A 13 -0.27 0.14 -69.51
N SER A 14 -0.77 -0.93 -70.14
CA SER A 14 -2.15 -1.42 -69.95
C SER A 14 -2.27 -2.75 -69.21
N LEU A 15 -1.15 -3.37 -68.79
CA LEU A 15 -1.15 -4.61 -67.98
C LEU A 15 -0.66 -4.41 -66.54
N ALA A 16 0.00 -3.30 -66.23
CA ALA A 16 0.42 -2.97 -64.85
C ALA A 16 -0.69 -2.29 -64.02
N LEU A 17 -1.68 -1.66 -64.67
CA LEU A 17 -2.79 -0.98 -63.98
C LEU A 17 -3.95 -1.92 -63.62
N ALA A 18 -4.07 -3.08 -64.30
CA ALA A 18 -5.09 -4.08 -64.02
C ALA A 18 -4.71 -5.00 -62.83
N ALA A 19 -3.42 -5.17 -62.53
CA ALA A 19 -2.95 -5.93 -61.37
C ALA A 19 -2.95 -5.10 -60.07
N ALA A 20 -2.88 -3.77 -60.15
CA ALA A 20 -2.95 -2.87 -58.99
C ALA A 20 -4.39 -2.57 -58.52
N LEU A 21 -5.40 -2.86 -59.36
CA LEU A 21 -6.83 -2.71 -59.02
C LEU A 21 -7.51 -4.02 -58.61
N ALA A 22 -6.81 -5.16 -58.65
CA ALA A 22 -7.36 -6.47 -58.28
C ALA A 22 -6.87 -7.01 -56.91
N VAL A 23 -6.03 -6.26 -56.17
CA VAL A 23 -5.56 -6.62 -54.81
C VAL A 23 -6.27 -5.80 -53.71
N LEU A 24 -7.16 -4.87 -54.08
CA LEU A 24 -7.86 -3.99 -53.14
C LEU A 24 -9.20 -4.53 -52.62
N TRP A 25 -9.54 -5.80 -52.86
CA TRP A 25 -10.79 -6.41 -52.43
C TRP A 25 -10.60 -7.82 -51.88
N LEU A 26 -9.80 -7.96 -50.83
CA LEU A 26 -9.85 -9.13 -49.94
C LEU A 26 -9.43 -8.77 -48.50
N ALA A 27 -9.57 -7.50 -48.08
CA ALA A 27 -9.60 -7.23 -46.65
C ALA A 27 -10.92 -7.84 -46.11
N PRO A 28 -10.88 -8.76 -45.13
CA PRO A 28 -12.11 -9.22 -44.49
C PRO A 28 -12.88 -7.99 -44.01
N GLY A 29 -14.16 -7.86 -44.41
CA GLY A 29 -15.00 -6.77 -43.90
C GLY A 29 -15.04 -6.78 -42.36
N PRO A 30 -15.42 -5.68 -41.69
CA PRO A 30 -15.33 -5.53 -40.24
C PRO A 30 -15.94 -6.72 -39.45
N ALA A 31 -17.05 -7.29 -39.94
CA ALA A 31 -17.68 -8.48 -39.37
C ALA A 31 -16.85 -9.78 -39.45
N ALA A 32 -15.97 -9.92 -40.43
CA ALA A 32 -15.05 -11.05 -40.55
C ALA A 32 -13.86 -10.90 -39.59
N GLY A 33 -13.30 -9.70 -39.41
CA GLY A 33 -12.25 -9.44 -38.42
C GLY A 33 -12.70 -9.70 -36.97
N ILE A 34 -13.93 -9.31 -36.61
CA ILE A 34 -14.54 -9.60 -35.30
C ILE A 34 -14.64 -11.10 -35.05
N ARG A 35 -15.15 -11.87 -36.04
CA ARG A 35 -15.29 -13.34 -35.92
C ARG A 35 -13.94 -14.02 -35.76
N GLU A 36 -12.92 -13.54 -36.47
CA GLU A 36 -11.57 -14.07 -36.37
C GLU A 36 -10.95 -13.84 -34.98
N THR A 37 -11.19 -12.65 -34.42
CA THR A 37 -10.76 -12.24 -33.08
C THR A 37 -11.48 -13.06 -31.99
N ALA A 38 -12.78 -13.26 -32.14
CA ALA A 38 -13.58 -14.11 -31.26
C ALA A 38 -13.13 -15.57 -31.28
N ALA A 39 -12.89 -16.13 -32.48
CA ALA A 39 -12.40 -17.49 -32.64
C ALA A 39 -11.03 -17.69 -31.99
N LEU A 40 -10.14 -16.70 -32.08
CA LEU A 40 -8.84 -16.72 -31.39
C LEU A 40 -9.01 -16.73 -29.86
N TYR A 41 -9.92 -15.92 -29.33
CA TYR A 41 -10.20 -15.91 -27.88
C TYR A 41 -10.76 -17.25 -27.40
N ASP A 42 -11.66 -17.86 -28.17
CA ASP A 42 -12.21 -19.20 -27.87
C ASP A 42 -11.14 -20.30 -27.96
N GLU A 43 -10.25 -20.24 -28.97
CA GLU A 43 -9.11 -21.15 -29.11
C GLU A 43 -8.19 -21.10 -27.88
N LEU A 44 -7.85 -19.89 -27.42
CA LEU A 44 -7.05 -19.68 -26.21
C LEU A 44 -7.71 -20.30 -24.97
N GLN A 45 -9.03 -20.20 -24.83
CA GLN A 45 -9.75 -20.79 -23.68
C GLN A 45 -9.80 -22.32 -23.69
N LEU A 46 -9.79 -22.93 -24.86
CA LEU A 46 -9.91 -24.38 -25.04
C LEU A 46 -8.55 -25.07 -25.08
N THR A 47 -7.46 -24.32 -24.97
CA THR A 47 -6.09 -24.83 -25.01
C THR A 47 -5.84 -25.82 -23.87
N LYS A 48 -5.24 -26.96 -24.20
CA LYS A 48 -4.90 -28.04 -23.24
C LYS A 48 -3.39 -28.22 -23.14
N LEU A 49 -2.93 -28.94 -22.11
CA LEU A 49 -1.56 -29.44 -22.07
C LEU A 49 -1.28 -30.34 -23.27
N ASP A 50 -0.04 -30.30 -23.76
CA ASP A 50 0.48 -31.21 -24.77
C ASP A 50 1.65 -32.03 -24.20
N PRO A 51 1.35 -33.11 -23.44
CA PRO A 51 2.38 -33.97 -22.84
C PRO A 51 3.33 -34.62 -23.85
N ALA A 52 2.94 -34.71 -25.13
CA ALA A 52 3.78 -35.30 -26.17
C ALA A 52 4.98 -34.42 -26.52
N ARG A 53 4.91 -33.11 -26.20
CA ARG A 53 5.98 -32.13 -26.37
C ARG A 53 6.72 -31.82 -25.06
N ALA A 54 6.58 -32.67 -24.04
CA ALA A 54 7.29 -32.48 -22.79
C ALA A 54 8.80 -32.64 -22.98
N VAL A 55 9.59 -31.82 -22.29
CA VAL A 55 11.07 -31.89 -22.29
C VAL A 55 11.62 -31.99 -20.88
N LEU A 56 12.79 -32.62 -20.76
CA LEU A 56 13.54 -32.71 -19.52
C LEU A 56 14.47 -31.49 -19.41
N LEU A 57 14.36 -30.74 -18.32
CA LEU A 57 15.23 -29.61 -18.02
C LEU A 57 16.23 -30.00 -16.94
N LYS A 58 17.51 -29.73 -17.17
CA LYS A 58 18.61 -29.95 -16.22
C LYS A 58 19.57 -28.78 -16.26
N GLN A 59 19.74 -28.10 -15.13
CA GLN A 59 20.64 -26.95 -14.98
C GLN A 59 20.37 -25.86 -16.05
N VAL A 60 19.12 -25.41 -16.11
CA VAL A 60 18.64 -24.42 -17.07
C VAL A 60 18.19 -23.17 -16.34
N ASP A 61 18.64 -22.01 -16.80
CA ASP A 61 18.22 -20.72 -16.29
C ASP A 61 17.17 -20.11 -17.23
N ILE A 62 16.06 -19.62 -16.68
CA ILE A 62 14.97 -18.97 -17.41
C ILE A 62 14.70 -17.61 -16.77
N GLU A 63 15.01 -16.55 -17.49
CA GLU A 63 14.85 -15.16 -17.05
C GLU A 63 13.43 -14.66 -17.32
N PHE A 64 12.91 -13.79 -16.44
CA PHE A 64 11.63 -13.07 -16.50
C PHE A 64 11.87 -11.61 -16.08
N GLY A 65 12.25 -10.70 -16.98
CA GLY A 65 12.71 -9.36 -16.56
C GLY A 65 13.76 -9.48 -15.43
N SER A 66 13.49 -8.89 -14.27
CA SER A 66 14.35 -8.97 -13.07
C SER A 66 14.29 -10.30 -12.28
N GLY A 67 13.39 -11.23 -12.63
CA GLY A 67 13.25 -12.54 -12.00
C GLY A 67 14.03 -13.63 -12.74
N LEU A 68 14.63 -14.57 -12.00
CA LEU A 68 15.41 -15.68 -12.54
C LEU A 68 14.94 -17.02 -11.97
N LEU A 69 14.45 -17.90 -12.83
CA LEU A 69 14.12 -19.28 -12.49
C LEU A 69 15.29 -20.20 -12.86
N ARG A 70 16.03 -20.68 -11.86
CA ARG A 70 17.08 -21.69 -12.02
C ARG A 70 16.51 -23.09 -11.85
N VAL A 71 16.38 -23.83 -12.93
CA VAL A 71 15.90 -25.22 -12.93
C VAL A 71 17.06 -26.17 -12.69
N HIS A 72 16.98 -26.95 -11.61
CA HIS A 72 17.98 -27.98 -11.31
C HIS A 72 17.70 -29.28 -12.06
N ASP A 73 16.49 -29.81 -11.92
CA ASP A 73 15.98 -31.00 -12.60
C ASP A 73 14.45 -30.97 -12.63
N GLY A 74 13.83 -31.31 -13.76
CA GLY A 74 12.38 -31.42 -13.85
C GLY A 74 11.85 -31.55 -15.26
N VAL A 75 10.54 -31.54 -15.39
CA VAL A 75 9.85 -31.61 -16.68
C VAL A 75 9.15 -30.30 -16.98
N LEU A 76 9.26 -29.86 -18.23
CA LEU A 76 8.51 -28.73 -18.77
C LEU A 76 7.50 -29.25 -19.79
N VAL A 77 6.22 -28.93 -19.58
CA VAL A 77 5.13 -29.38 -20.43
C VAL A 77 4.43 -28.18 -21.05
N PRO A 78 4.51 -27.98 -22.38
CA PRO A 78 3.83 -26.89 -23.04
C PRO A 78 2.32 -27.14 -23.13
N THR A 79 1.59 -26.06 -23.36
CA THR A 79 0.23 -26.11 -23.88
C THR A 79 0.21 -26.27 -25.41
N GLN A 80 -0.95 -26.66 -25.94
CA GLN A 80 -1.21 -26.64 -27.38
C GLN A 80 -0.97 -25.24 -27.95
N ALA A 81 -0.45 -25.18 -29.18
CA ALA A 81 -0.17 -23.90 -29.82
C ALA A 81 -1.46 -23.21 -30.27
N VAL A 82 -1.58 -21.92 -30.00
CA VAL A 82 -2.64 -21.03 -30.47
C VAL A 82 -2.08 -20.22 -31.63
N ARG A 83 -2.68 -20.33 -32.82
CA ARG A 83 -2.12 -19.75 -34.07
C ARG A 83 -0.63 -20.06 -34.29
N GLY A 84 -0.20 -21.27 -33.93
CA GLY A 84 1.18 -21.72 -34.09
C GLY A 84 2.17 -21.21 -33.03
N ARG A 85 1.70 -20.50 -31.99
CA ARG A 85 2.52 -20.07 -30.85
C ARG A 85 2.08 -20.79 -29.58
N THR A 86 3.02 -21.36 -28.84
CA THR A 86 2.74 -21.81 -27.46
C THR A 86 2.91 -20.59 -26.54
N VAL A 87 1.97 -20.38 -25.62
CA VAL A 87 1.92 -19.18 -24.74
C VAL A 87 1.97 -19.52 -23.25
N GLU A 88 1.82 -20.81 -22.90
CA GLU A 88 1.82 -21.27 -21.51
C GLU A 88 2.54 -22.62 -21.37
N TRP A 89 3.31 -22.77 -20.29
CA TRP A 89 4.09 -23.95 -19.98
C TRP A 89 4.03 -24.27 -18.48
N VAL A 90 3.96 -25.56 -18.16
CA VAL A 90 3.91 -26.06 -16.78
C VAL A 90 5.21 -26.78 -16.46
N PHE A 91 5.94 -26.25 -15.49
CA PHE A 91 7.13 -26.86 -14.92
C PHE A 91 6.78 -27.62 -13.65
N VAL A 92 7.30 -28.84 -13.52
CA VAL A 92 7.21 -29.66 -12.31
C VAL A 92 8.56 -30.32 -12.05
N GLY A 93 9.19 -30.02 -10.92
CA GLY A 93 10.57 -30.44 -10.65
C GLY A 93 11.18 -29.77 -9.42
N GLN A 94 12.50 -29.62 -9.41
CA GLN A 94 13.25 -28.83 -8.45
C GLN A 94 13.82 -27.61 -9.17
N ALA A 95 13.43 -26.43 -8.72
CA ALA A 95 13.96 -25.16 -9.21
C ALA A 95 14.13 -24.17 -8.05
N ARG A 96 14.79 -23.05 -8.33
CA ARG A 96 14.94 -21.92 -7.41
C ARG A 96 14.58 -20.65 -8.15
N PHE A 97 13.73 -19.80 -7.55
CA PHE A 97 13.35 -18.52 -8.13
C PHE A 97 13.99 -17.39 -7.34
N ARG A 98 14.77 -16.59 -8.05
CA ARG A 98 15.47 -15.42 -7.52
C ARG A 98 14.84 -14.14 -8.07
N PHE A 99 14.64 -13.16 -7.21
CA PHE A 99 14.22 -11.81 -7.60
C PHE A 99 14.95 -10.79 -6.73
N ASP A 100 15.62 -9.85 -7.37
CA ASP A 100 16.35 -8.75 -6.74
C ASP A 100 15.49 -7.47 -6.76
N PRO A 101 15.04 -6.95 -5.60
CA PRO A 101 14.29 -5.70 -5.56
C PRO A 101 15.08 -4.52 -6.13
N PRO A 102 14.39 -3.55 -6.76
CA PRO A 102 15.05 -2.44 -7.45
C PRO A 102 15.50 -1.33 -6.51
N ASP A 103 14.90 -1.24 -5.32
CA ASP A 103 15.25 -0.24 -4.31
C ASP A 103 15.02 -0.76 -2.88
N GLU A 104 15.46 0.03 -1.90
CA GLU A 104 15.38 -0.29 -0.48
C GLU A 104 13.94 -0.34 0.06
N ILE A 105 12.99 0.43 -0.51
CA ILE A 105 11.58 0.42 -0.10
C ILE A 105 10.96 -0.92 -0.49
N GLU A 106 11.18 -1.33 -1.73
CA GLU A 106 10.65 -2.58 -2.24
C GLU A 106 11.36 -3.79 -1.60
N ALA A 107 12.65 -3.67 -1.26
CA ALA A 107 13.36 -4.67 -0.44
C ALA A 107 12.79 -4.78 1.00
N ASP A 108 12.47 -3.66 1.65
CA ASP A 108 11.83 -3.62 2.96
C ASP A 108 10.43 -4.26 2.95
N GLN A 109 9.67 -4.05 1.87
CA GLN A 109 8.36 -4.67 1.66
C GLN A 109 8.48 -6.17 1.41
N LEU A 110 9.41 -6.61 0.58
CA LEU A 110 9.65 -8.03 0.38
C LEU A 110 10.05 -8.71 1.70
N GLU A 111 10.89 -8.06 2.51
CA GLU A 111 11.30 -8.56 3.81
C GLU A 111 10.11 -8.67 4.78
N LEU A 112 9.14 -7.75 4.68
CA LEU A 112 7.94 -7.78 5.49
C LEU A 112 7.11 -9.04 5.25
N PHE A 113 6.95 -9.46 3.99
CA PHE A 113 6.07 -10.57 3.61
C PHE A 113 6.80 -11.92 3.49
N ALA A 114 7.92 -11.95 2.77
CA ALA A 114 8.71 -13.16 2.53
C ALA A 114 9.74 -13.39 3.64
N GLY A 115 10.04 -12.38 4.46
CA GLY A 115 11.11 -12.46 5.47
C GLY A 115 12.50 -12.30 4.89
N GLN A 116 12.63 -11.89 3.62
CA GLN A 116 13.88 -11.77 2.88
C GLN A 116 13.92 -10.42 2.15
N ARG A 117 15.06 -9.72 2.15
CA ARG A 117 15.22 -8.47 1.37
C ARG A 117 15.38 -8.71 -0.13
N GLN A 118 15.62 -9.96 -0.50
CA GLN A 118 15.75 -10.47 -1.85
C GLN A 118 15.00 -11.79 -1.87
N LEU A 119 14.19 -12.08 -2.89
CA LEU A 119 13.51 -13.37 -2.96
C LEU A 119 14.49 -14.37 -3.53
N ASP A 120 14.78 -15.45 -2.82
CA ASP A 120 15.58 -16.56 -3.36
C ASP A 120 15.06 -17.89 -2.82
N VAL A 121 13.98 -18.38 -3.44
CA VAL A 121 13.14 -19.44 -2.86
C VAL A 121 13.13 -20.72 -3.68
N SER A 122 13.05 -21.86 -3.01
CA SER A 122 12.91 -23.17 -3.68
C SER A 122 11.49 -23.38 -4.20
N LEU A 123 11.39 -23.90 -5.42
CA LEU A 123 10.13 -24.20 -6.10
C LEU A 123 10.02 -25.69 -6.43
N GLU A 124 8.80 -26.21 -6.30
CA GLU A 124 8.47 -27.56 -6.76
C GLU A 124 7.65 -27.62 -8.06
N ALA A 125 7.04 -26.50 -8.42
CA ALA A 125 6.27 -26.32 -9.63
C ALA A 125 6.17 -24.83 -9.99
N ALA A 126 6.03 -24.54 -11.28
CA ALA A 126 5.73 -23.21 -11.77
C ALA A 126 4.85 -23.29 -13.03
N VAL A 127 4.04 -22.27 -13.27
CA VAL A 127 3.36 -22.06 -14.56
C VAL A 127 3.85 -20.76 -15.15
N MET A 128 4.42 -20.85 -16.34
CA MET A 128 5.01 -19.73 -17.06
C MET A 128 4.10 -19.36 -18.22
N VAL A 129 3.85 -18.07 -18.38
CA VAL A 129 3.03 -17.49 -19.42
C VAL A 129 3.84 -16.40 -20.12
N ARG A 130 3.91 -16.44 -21.45
CA ARG A 130 4.65 -15.45 -22.26
C ARG A 130 3.98 -15.14 -23.58
N ALA A 131 4.04 -13.87 -23.96
CA ALA A 131 3.72 -13.39 -25.29
C ALA A 131 4.73 -13.87 -26.35
N ALA A 132 6.04 -13.71 -26.07
CA ALA A 132 7.13 -14.15 -26.93
C ALA A 132 7.48 -15.63 -26.63
N ASP A 133 7.31 -16.49 -27.64
CA ASP A 133 7.61 -17.93 -27.50
C ASP A 133 9.08 -18.26 -27.71
N ALA A 134 9.90 -17.37 -28.29
CA ALA A 134 11.27 -17.69 -28.72
C ALA A 134 12.17 -18.25 -27.60
N PRO A 135 12.29 -17.62 -26.40
CA PRO A 135 13.18 -18.13 -25.36
C PRO A 135 12.79 -19.52 -24.84
N VAL A 136 11.49 -19.83 -24.79
CA VAL A 136 11.00 -21.13 -24.29
C VAL A 136 10.89 -22.16 -25.42
N ARG A 137 10.66 -21.72 -26.66
CA ARG A 137 10.72 -22.57 -27.86
C ARG A 137 12.12 -23.14 -28.04
N ASP A 138 13.15 -22.32 -27.84
CA ASP A 138 14.54 -22.79 -27.87
C ASP A 138 14.78 -23.90 -26.84
N LEU A 139 14.18 -23.80 -25.64
CA LEU A 139 14.23 -24.87 -24.65
C LEU A 139 13.54 -26.16 -25.15
N LEU A 140 12.37 -26.04 -25.78
CA LEU A 140 11.65 -27.19 -26.33
C LEU A 140 12.39 -27.87 -27.49
N GLU A 141 13.15 -27.12 -28.29
CA GLU A 141 13.86 -27.63 -29.47
C GLU A 141 15.22 -28.26 -29.14
N HIS A 142 15.89 -27.80 -28.07
CA HIS A 142 17.27 -28.19 -27.77
C HIS A 142 17.43 -29.14 -26.57
N HIS A 143 16.33 -29.52 -25.89
CA HIS A 143 16.36 -30.42 -24.75
C HIS A 143 15.78 -31.81 -25.06
N GLU A 144 16.18 -32.81 -24.26
CA GLU A 144 15.72 -34.19 -24.43
C GLU A 144 14.20 -34.30 -24.23
N PRO A 145 13.48 -34.99 -25.13
CA PRO A 145 12.06 -35.30 -24.94
C PRO A 145 11.84 -36.09 -23.63
N ALA A 146 10.85 -35.68 -22.85
CA ALA A 146 10.47 -36.34 -21.61
C ALA A 146 9.24 -37.23 -21.80
N PHE A 147 9.39 -38.53 -21.54
CA PHE A 147 8.25 -39.45 -21.46
C PHE A 147 7.68 -39.47 -20.05
N LEU A 148 6.52 -38.84 -19.87
CA LEU A 148 5.89 -38.70 -18.55
C LEU A 148 5.20 -40.00 -18.13
N GLY A 149 5.68 -40.62 -17.04
CA GLY A 149 4.94 -41.68 -16.36
C GLY A 149 3.62 -41.17 -15.76
N ALA A 150 2.66 -42.07 -15.52
CA ALA A 150 1.31 -41.72 -15.06
C ALA A 150 1.27 -40.85 -13.79
N ALA A 151 2.20 -41.08 -12.85
CA ALA A 151 2.30 -40.28 -11.62
C ALA A 151 2.74 -38.84 -11.89
N MET A 152 3.74 -38.64 -12.76
CA MET A 152 4.23 -37.31 -13.12
C MET A 152 3.18 -36.55 -13.93
N LEU A 153 2.55 -37.20 -14.91
CA LEU A 153 1.48 -36.60 -15.70
C LEU A 153 0.34 -36.11 -14.80
N LYS A 154 -0.10 -36.92 -13.84
CA LYS A 154 -1.14 -36.52 -12.87
C LYS A 154 -0.73 -35.31 -12.02
N ARG A 155 0.56 -35.18 -11.69
CA ARG A 155 1.10 -34.04 -10.94
C ARG A 155 1.11 -32.77 -11.79
N VAL A 156 1.57 -32.85 -13.04
CA VAL A 156 1.51 -31.74 -14.02
C VAL A 156 0.07 -31.29 -14.25
N GLU A 157 -0.85 -32.23 -14.47
CA GLU A 157 -2.27 -31.93 -14.66
C GLU A 157 -2.90 -31.29 -13.42
N ALA A 158 -2.47 -31.69 -12.22
CA ALA A 158 -2.94 -31.09 -10.97
C ALA A 158 -2.48 -29.64 -10.83
N VAL A 159 -1.19 -29.37 -11.05
CA VAL A 159 -0.61 -28.02 -11.03
C VAL A 159 -1.32 -27.12 -12.04
N HIS A 160 -1.49 -27.59 -13.28
CA HIS A 160 -2.16 -26.82 -14.32
C HIS A 160 -3.62 -26.52 -13.97
N ARG A 161 -4.37 -27.51 -13.45
CA ARG A 161 -5.75 -27.30 -13.03
C ARG A 161 -5.85 -26.28 -11.89
N GLU A 162 -4.95 -26.35 -10.91
CA GLU A 162 -4.92 -25.39 -9.80
C GLU A 162 -4.64 -23.97 -10.32
N TRP A 163 -3.72 -23.81 -11.26
CA TRP A 163 -3.48 -22.54 -11.94
C TRP A 163 -4.71 -22.02 -12.71
N LEU A 164 -5.37 -22.87 -13.50
CA LEU A 164 -6.58 -22.50 -14.25
C LEU A 164 -7.75 -22.11 -13.33
N GLU A 165 -7.84 -22.76 -12.16
CA GLU A 165 -8.88 -22.53 -11.16
C GLU A 165 -8.50 -21.48 -10.10
N GLY A 166 -7.26 -21.00 -10.13
CA GLY A 166 -6.65 -20.09 -9.14
C GLY A 166 -7.18 -18.67 -9.22
N ALA A 167 -7.07 -17.95 -8.11
CA ALA A 167 -7.42 -16.53 -8.04
C ALA A 167 -6.34 -15.68 -8.72
N GLU A 168 -5.09 -16.12 -8.65
CA GLU A 168 -3.93 -15.41 -9.20
C GLU A 168 -4.00 -15.28 -10.72
N ARG A 169 -4.44 -16.32 -11.42
CA ARG A 169 -4.67 -16.25 -12.87
C ARG A 169 -5.83 -15.34 -13.24
N ALA A 170 -6.92 -15.40 -12.46
CA ALA A 170 -8.16 -14.72 -12.79
C ALA A 170 -8.08 -13.21 -12.46
N ALA A 171 -7.61 -12.87 -11.26
CA ALA A 171 -7.60 -11.50 -10.76
C ALA A 171 -6.56 -10.62 -11.48
N ASN A 172 -5.40 -11.18 -11.83
CA ASN A 172 -4.37 -10.46 -12.58
C ASN A 172 -4.63 -10.45 -14.10
N GLY A 173 -5.81 -10.84 -14.57
CA GLY A 173 -6.16 -10.68 -15.97
C GLY A 173 -5.28 -11.44 -16.98
N ILE A 174 -4.53 -12.48 -16.55
CA ILE A 174 -3.48 -13.15 -17.36
C ILE A 174 -3.93 -13.56 -18.76
N ARG A 175 -5.18 -14.02 -18.86
CA ARG A 175 -5.78 -14.39 -20.15
C ARG A 175 -5.85 -13.22 -21.12
N GLY A 176 -6.21 -12.04 -20.62
CA GLY A 176 -6.26 -10.78 -21.35
C GLY A 176 -4.88 -10.39 -21.86
N GLY A 177 -3.85 -10.40 -21.01
CA GLY A 177 -2.49 -10.06 -21.43
C GLY A 177 -1.95 -10.93 -22.57
N VAL A 178 -2.12 -12.25 -22.47
CA VAL A 178 -1.76 -13.18 -23.56
C VAL A 178 -2.57 -12.92 -24.83
N PHE A 179 -3.87 -12.69 -24.69
CA PHE A 179 -4.73 -12.42 -25.82
C PHE A 179 -4.32 -11.13 -26.55
N ASN A 180 -4.02 -10.07 -25.80
CA ASN A 180 -3.56 -8.78 -26.33
C ASN A 180 -2.29 -8.95 -27.17
N ALA A 181 -1.33 -9.74 -26.68
CA ALA A 181 -0.13 -10.08 -27.44
C ALA A 181 -0.43 -10.83 -28.75
N LEU A 182 -1.35 -11.82 -28.71
CA LEU A 182 -1.69 -12.64 -29.88
C LEU A 182 -2.41 -11.86 -30.99
N ILE A 183 -3.14 -10.80 -30.65
CA ILE A 183 -3.76 -9.89 -31.63
C ILE A 183 -2.84 -8.76 -32.09
N GLY A 184 -1.60 -8.74 -31.61
CA GLY A 184 -0.59 -7.76 -31.99
C GLY A 184 -0.76 -6.40 -31.32
N ASP A 185 -1.22 -6.36 -30.08
CA ASP A 185 -1.03 -5.17 -29.24
C ASP A 185 0.46 -5.02 -28.92
N HIS A 186 1.08 -3.91 -29.34
CA HIS A 186 2.53 -3.75 -29.25
C HIS A 186 3.03 -3.66 -27.81
N ALA A 187 2.25 -3.12 -26.87
CA ALA A 187 2.68 -3.02 -25.48
C ALA A 187 2.84 -4.40 -24.84
N TYR A 188 1.97 -5.34 -25.24
CA TYR A 188 1.97 -6.71 -24.73
C TYR A 188 2.98 -7.64 -25.43
N ALA A 189 3.86 -7.12 -26.28
CA ALA A 189 4.88 -7.93 -26.94
C ALA A 189 5.80 -8.66 -25.95
N ASP A 190 6.13 -7.98 -24.84
CA ASP A 190 7.00 -8.48 -23.78
C ASP A 190 6.23 -8.97 -22.54
N TYR A 191 4.89 -9.08 -22.64
CA TYR A 191 4.04 -9.56 -21.55
C TYR A 191 4.46 -10.94 -21.06
N PHE A 192 4.59 -11.09 -19.74
CA PHE A 192 4.81 -12.37 -19.11
C PHE A 192 4.19 -12.44 -17.72
N ALA A 193 3.91 -13.67 -17.28
CA ALA A 193 3.65 -13.97 -15.89
C ALA A 193 4.27 -15.33 -15.52
N ILE A 194 4.69 -15.47 -14.27
CA ILE A 194 5.10 -16.74 -13.70
C ILE A 194 4.43 -16.91 -12.35
N TRP A 195 3.65 -17.97 -12.22
CA TRP A 195 3.11 -18.42 -10.95
C TRP A 195 3.98 -19.55 -10.40
N CYS A 196 4.36 -19.43 -9.15
CA CYS A 196 5.39 -20.23 -8.50
C CYS A 196 4.82 -20.88 -7.24
N ARG A 197 5.08 -22.18 -7.06
CA ARG A 197 4.77 -22.90 -5.82
C ARG A 197 6.02 -23.08 -4.97
N SER A 198 6.08 -22.35 -3.85
CA SER A 198 7.15 -22.47 -2.85
C SER A 198 6.64 -23.04 -1.53
N PHE A 199 7.47 -23.86 -0.89
CA PHE A 199 7.24 -24.33 0.48
C PHE A 199 7.64 -23.31 1.55
N GLU A 200 8.49 -22.35 1.19
CA GLU A 200 9.07 -21.37 2.11
C GLU A 200 8.13 -20.18 2.30
N VAL A 201 7.59 -19.65 1.20
CA VAL A 201 6.77 -18.43 1.17
C VAL A 201 5.35 -18.62 0.66
N GLY A 202 4.99 -19.84 0.23
CA GLY A 202 3.68 -20.16 -0.35
C GLY A 202 3.63 -19.98 -1.88
N ASP A 203 2.43 -20.06 -2.43
CA ASP A 203 2.20 -19.84 -3.86
C ASP A 203 2.25 -18.32 -4.15
N PHE A 204 2.99 -17.86 -5.15
CA PHE A 204 3.09 -16.44 -5.50
C PHE A 204 3.10 -16.26 -7.02
N ILE A 205 2.83 -15.05 -7.49
CA ILE A 205 2.89 -14.68 -8.90
C ILE A 205 3.83 -13.50 -9.09
N TYR A 206 4.59 -13.54 -10.17
CA TYR A 206 5.34 -12.41 -10.67
C TYR A 206 4.94 -12.13 -12.11
N GLU A 207 4.59 -10.89 -12.39
CA GLU A 207 4.01 -10.45 -13.65
C GLU A 207 4.66 -9.17 -14.15
N PHE A 208 4.69 -9.04 -15.48
CA PHE A 208 4.88 -7.79 -16.20
C PHE A 208 3.61 -7.49 -17.02
N ASP A 209 2.78 -6.57 -16.56
CA ASP A 209 1.63 -6.04 -17.31
C ASP A 209 1.90 -4.59 -17.75
N PRO A 210 2.11 -4.33 -19.05
CA PRO A 210 2.44 -3.00 -19.56
C PRO A 210 1.31 -1.97 -19.42
N GLU A 211 0.08 -2.38 -19.07
CA GLU A 211 -1.02 -1.44 -18.81
C GLU A 211 -0.98 -0.84 -17.40
N ASP A 212 -0.40 -1.56 -16.45
CA ASP A 212 -0.30 -1.08 -15.08
C ASP A 212 0.72 0.07 -14.99
N THR A 213 0.42 1.06 -14.15
CA THR A 213 1.37 2.15 -13.86
C THR A 213 2.69 1.65 -13.28
N GLU A 214 2.64 0.46 -12.69
CA GLU A 214 3.79 -0.26 -12.14
C GLU A 214 3.76 -1.67 -12.71
N PRO A 215 4.33 -1.86 -13.91
CA PRO A 215 4.05 -3.02 -14.73
C PRO A 215 4.60 -4.30 -14.10
N HIS A 216 5.66 -4.19 -13.29
CA HIS A 216 6.20 -5.32 -12.56
C HIS A 216 5.52 -5.47 -11.21
N THR A 217 4.87 -6.61 -10.99
CA THR A 217 4.21 -6.92 -9.72
C THR A 217 4.56 -8.33 -9.25
N LEU A 218 5.03 -8.43 -8.01
CA LEU A 218 5.25 -9.67 -7.27
C LEU A 218 4.24 -9.72 -6.12
N ALA A 219 3.34 -10.69 -6.13
CA ALA A 219 2.22 -10.74 -5.22
C ALA A 219 1.83 -12.15 -4.78
N HIS A 220 1.16 -12.22 -3.64
CA HIS A 220 0.58 -13.43 -3.08
C HIS A 220 -0.91 -13.23 -2.80
N PHE A 221 -1.73 -14.17 -3.24
CA PHE A 221 -3.13 -14.20 -2.87
C PHE A 221 -3.36 -15.05 -1.64
N SER A 222 -3.89 -14.43 -0.59
CA SER A 222 -4.27 -15.10 0.65
C SER A 222 -5.78 -15.41 0.64
N PRO A 223 -6.20 -16.65 0.30
CA PRO A 223 -7.61 -16.99 0.25
C PRO A 223 -8.26 -16.94 1.64
N LEU A 224 -9.54 -16.60 1.67
CA LEU A 224 -10.33 -16.59 2.90
C LEU A 224 -10.36 -17.99 3.54
N GLU A 225 -9.67 -18.16 4.67
CA GLU A 225 -9.65 -19.44 5.39
C GLU A 225 -10.99 -19.74 6.07
N ILE A 226 -11.89 -20.37 5.32
CA ILE A 226 -13.21 -20.84 5.79
C ILE A 226 -13.34 -22.35 5.59
N ARG A 227 -13.83 -23.08 6.60
CA ARG A 227 -13.86 -24.56 6.61
C ARG A 227 -15.22 -25.13 7.00
N GLY A 228 -15.44 -26.40 6.66
CA GLY A 228 -16.62 -27.16 7.09
C GLY A 228 -17.94 -26.52 6.71
N TRP A 229 -18.84 -26.40 7.68
CA TRP A 229 -20.20 -25.88 7.48
C TRP A 229 -20.25 -24.42 7.04
N ASP A 230 -19.32 -23.57 7.50
CA ASP A 230 -19.29 -22.16 7.15
C ASP A 230 -18.92 -21.97 5.67
N ARG A 231 -17.98 -22.77 5.15
CA ARG A 231 -17.62 -22.80 3.72
C ARG A 231 -18.84 -23.16 2.87
N LEU A 232 -19.52 -24.26 3.22
CA LEU A 232 -20.72 -24.70 2.51
C LEU A 232 -21.83 -23.64 2.54
N ARG A 233 -21.99 -22.92 3.66
CA ARG A 233 -22.96 -21.84 3.79
C ARG A 233 -22.61 -20.67 2.87
N LEU A 234 -21.34 -20.28 2.80
CA LEU A 234 -20.86 -19.23 1.92
C LEU A 234 -21.01 -19.61 0.44
N GLU A 235 -20.64 -20.83 0.05
CA GLU A 235 -20.81 -21.32 -1.33
C GLU A 235 -22.29 -21.33 -1.75
N ARG A 236 -23.20 -21.79 -0.87
CA ARG A 236 -24.65 -21.73 -1.14
C ARG A 236 -25.15 -20.29 -1.23
N HIS A 237 -24.65 -19.41 -0.37
CA HIS A 237 -24.98 -17.99 -0.42
C HIS A 237 -24.53 -17.37 -1.74
N LEU A 238 -23.29 -17.60 -2.16
CA LEU A 238 -22.71 -17.11 -3.40
C LEU A 238 -23.51 -17.59 -4.62
N LYS A 239 -23.79 -18.90 -4.72
CA LYS A 239 -24.67 -19.46 -5.77
C LYS A 239 -26.07 -18.84 -5.75
N HIS A 240 -26.62 -18.55 -4.58
CA HIS A 240 -27.91 -17.87 -4.45
C HIS A 240 -27.84 -16.41 -4.93
N GLN A 241 -26.78 -15.67 -4.60
CA GLN A 241 -26.56 -14.31 -5.09
C GLN A 241 -26.36 -14.26 -6.60
N GLN A 242 -25.60 -15.19 -7.17
CA GLN A 242 -25.35 -15.32 -8.61
C GLN A 242 -26.63 -15.55 -9.41
N LYS A 243 -27.52 -16.43 -8.92
CA LYS A 243 -28.86 -16.62 -9.50
C LYS A 243 -29.71 -15.34 -9.49
N ARG A 244 -29.39 -14.40 -8.59
CA ARG A 244 -30.03 -13.09 -8.51
C ARG A 244 -29.26 -12.02 -9.28
N GLY A 245 -28.23 -12.36 -10.06
CA GLY A 245 -27.43 -11.40 -10.82
C GLY A 245 -26.50 -10.56 -9.94
N ARG A 246 -25.96 -11.14 -8.87
CA ARG A 246 -24.96 -10.52 -7.98
C ARG A 246 -23.76 -11.42 -7.77
N TRP A 247 -22.59 -10.86 -7.52
CA TRP A 247 -21.32 -11.58 -7.39
C TRP A 247 -21.06 -12.49 -8.60
N LEU A 248 -21.31 -11.93 -9.79
CA LEU A 248 -21.15 -12.67 -11.03
C LEU A 248 -19.70 -13.12 -11.21
N ASP A 249 -19.51 -14.33 -11.73
CA ASP A 249 -18.23 -15.02 -11.97
C ASP A 249 -17.32 -15.19 -10.72
N THR A 250 -17.72 -14.74 -9.54
CA THR A 250 -16.94 -14.93 -8.31
C THR A 250 -17.05 -16.36 -7.80
N ARG A 251 -15.93 -17.02 -7.54
CA ARG A 251 -15.86 -18.31 -6.86
C ARG A 251 -15.43 -18.09 -5.42
N ILE A 252 -15.63 -19.07 -4.56
CA ILE A 252 -15.22 -18.94 -3.15
C ILE A 252 -13.70 -18.80 -3.01
N GLN A 253 -12.94 -19.44 -3.90
CA GLN A 253 -11.49 -19.29 -3.94
C GLN A 253 -11.02 -17.91 -4.38
N ASP A 254 -11.88 -17.10 -5.01
CA ASP A 254 -11.52 -15.73 -5.44
C ASP A 254 -11.76 -14.71 -4.30
N ILE A 255 -12.25 -15.16 -3.14
CA ILE A 255 -12.48 -14.33 -1.96
C ILE A 255 -11.26 -14.47 -1.05
N GLY A 256 -10.54 -13.38 -0.85
CA GLY A 256 -9.32 -13.31 -0.06
C GLY A 256 -8.72 -11.91 -0.11
N ASP A 257 -7.50 -11.80 0.38
CA ASP A 257 -6.72 -10.56 0.42
C ASP A 257 -5.51 -10.71 -0.52
N TRP A 258 -5.17 -9.62 -1.21
CA TRP A 258 -3.99 -9.55 -2.07
C TRP A 258 -2.86 -8.87 -1.32
N ASP A 259 -1.75 -9.60 -1.13
CA ASP A 259 -0.52 -9.06 -0.58
C ASP A 259 0.44 -8.77 -1.74
N ILE A 260 0.54 -7.50 -2.13
CA ILE A 260 1.52 -7.04 -3.12
C ILE A 260 2.85 -6.87 -2.39
N TRP A 261 3.73 -7.87 -2.51
CA TRP A 261 5.03 -7.87 -1.86
C TRP A 261 5.92 -6.79 -2.43
N LEU A 262 5.85 -6.59 -3.75
CA LEU A 262 6.66 -5.63 -4.47
C LEU A 262 5.95 -5.24 -5.77
N SER A 263 6.04 -3.96 -6.12
CA SER A 263 5.56 -3.45 -7.40
C SER A 263 6.35 -2.21 -7.77
N GLY A 264 6.58 -1.96 -9.06
CA GLY A 264 7.10 -0.66 -9.48
C GLY A 264 7.35 -0.46 -10.96
N PRO A 265 7.79 0.76 -11.33
CA PRO A 265 7.69 1.31 -12.68
C PRO A 265 8.91 1.04 -13.55
N TRP A 266 9.75 0.04 -13.24
CA TRP A 266 10.96 -0.18 -14.03
C TRP A 266 10.68 -0.85 -15.38
N ASP A 267 11.52 -0.56 -16.36
CA ASP A 267 11.58 -1.27 -17.63
C ASP A 267 12.22 -2.66 -17.42
N PRO A 268 12.07 -3.60 -18.38
CA PRO A 268 12.67 -4.93 -18.29
C PRO A 268 14.19 -4.96 -18.08
N ASP A 269 14.90 -3.87 -18.36
CA ASP A 269 16.35 -3.68 -18.15
C ASP A 269 16.71 -2.97 -16.82
N GLY A 270 15.70 -2.58 -16.02
CA GLY A 270 15.86 -1.99 -14.69
C GLY A 270 15.85 -0.46 -14.63
N THR A 271 15.57 0.26 -15.73
CA THR A 271 15.44 1.74 -15.69
C THR A 271 14.07 2.17 -15.20
N LEU A 272 13.96 3.25 -14.41
CA LEU A 272 12.66 3.81 -14.00
C LEU A 272 11.92 4.40 -15.20
N GLY A 273 10.76 3.85 -15.56
CA GLY A 273 9.89 4.35 -16.61
C GLY A 273 8.95 5.47 -16.13
N GLU A 274 8.52 6.35 -17.05
CA GLU A 274 7.39 7.24 -16.83
C GLU A 274 6.09 6.49 -17.13
N ALA A 275 5.28 6.23 -16.10
CA ALA A 275 3.96 5.66 -16.29
C ALA A 275 3.07 6.62 -17.10
N SER A 276 2.56 6.17 -18.25
CA SER A 276 1.54 6.87 -19.01
C SER A 276 0.37 5.91 -19.23
N PRO A 277 -0.88 6.29 -18.93
CA PRO A 277 -2.02 5.46 -19.30
C PRO A 277 -2.06 5.28 -20.82
N GLY A 278 -2.35 4.07 -21.31
CA GLY A 278 -2.48 3.84 -22.75
C GLY A 278 -3.64 4.66 -23.37
N PHE A 279 -4.71 4.85 -22.58
CA PHE A 279 -5.92 5.57 -22.96
C PHE A 279 -6.47 6.39 -21.78
N GLU A 280 -7.00 7.59 -22.07
CA GLU A 280 -7.73 8.41 -21.11
C GLU A 280 -9.08 8.85 -21.68
N ALA A 281 -10.14 8.75 -20.90
CA ALA A 281 -11.40 9.39 -21.26
C ALA A 281 -11.36 10.90 -21.00
N GLN A 282 -12.02 11.65 -21.88
CA GLN A 282 -12.15 13.11 -21.83
C GLN A 282 -13.59 13.54 -21.56
N HIS A 283 -14.57 12.74 -22.01
CA HIS A 283 -15.98 13.03 -21.86
C HIS A 283 -16.84 11.76 -21.84
N TYR A 284 -17.90 11.80 -21.03
CA TYR A 284 -18.91 10.76 -20.91
C TYR A 284 -20.31 11.30 -21.22
N GLU A 285 -21.01 10.66 -22.16
CA GLU A 285 -22.46 10.80 -22.34
C GLU A 285 -23.15 9.53 -21.80
N LEU A 286 -23.90 9.64 -20.72
CA LEU A 286 -24.54 8.49 -20.06
C LEU A 286 -26.07 8.58 -20.14
N ASP A 287 -26.72 7.58 -20.74
CA ASP A 287 -28.17 7.41 -20.71
C ASP A 287 -28.55 6.17 -19.89
N VAL A 288 -29.19 6.39 -18.74
CA VAL A 288 -29.34 5.37 -17.71
C VAL A 288 -30.78 5.25 -17.25
N ARG A 289 -31.29 4.01 -17.21
CA ARG A 289 -32.63 3.67 -16.74
C ARG A 289 -32.58 2.66 -15.59
N ILE A 290 -33.11 3.08 -14.46
CA ILE A 290 -33.30 2.24 -13.27
C ILE A 290 -34.58 1.42 -13.43
N GLY A 291 -34.47 0.12 -13.23
CA GLY A 291 -35.57 -0.84 -13.30
C GLY A 291 -36.64 -0.63 -12.23
N ARG A 292 -37.83 -1.20 -12.46
CA ARG A 292 -38.97 -1.10 -11.51
C ARG A 292 -38.70 -1.79 -10.16
N ASN A 293 -37.74 -2.70 -10.11
CA ASN A 293 -37.26 -3.37 -8.89
C ASN A 293 -36.21 -2.54 -8.13
N GLU A 294 -35.93 -1.31 -8.59
CA GLU A 294 -35.06 -0.31 -7.96
C GLU A 294 -33.61 -0.76 -7.73
N THR A 295 -33.20 -1.89 -8.33
CA THR A 295 -31.86 -2.49 -8.16
C THR A 295 -31.17 -2.81 -9.48
N THR A 296 -31.94 -3.02 -10.55
CA THR A 296 -31.40 -3.25 -11.89
C THR A 296 -31.18 -1.93 -12.61
N LEU A 297 -30.04 -1.79 -13.28
CA LEU A 297 -29.67 -0.66 -14.12
C LEU A 297 -29.53 -1.15 -15.56
N HIS A 298 -30.01 -0.34 -16.49
CA HIS A 298 -29.73 -0.44 -17.92
C HIS A 298 -29.07 0.88 -18.34
N GLY A 299 -27.88 0.83 -18.91
CA GLY A 299 -27.12 2.01 -19.30
C GLY A 299 -26.67 1.93 -20.76
N SER A 300 -26.53 3.10 -21.35
CA SER A 300 -25.76 3.36 -22.57
C SER A 300 -24.73 4.42 -22.22
N ALA A 301 -23.46 4.10 -22.38
CA ALA A 301 -22.35 5.01 -22.15
C ALA A 301 -21.65 5.29 -23.47
N LYS A 302 -21.51 6.56 -23.83
CA LYS A 302 -20.62 6.99 -24.90
C LYS A 302 -19.40 7.65 -24.28
N LEU A 303 -18.23 7.18 -24.67
CA LEU A 303 -16.95 7.61 -24.13
C LEU A 303 -16.16 8.26 -25.24
N ASP A 304 -15.68 9.49 -25.02
CA ASP A 304 -14.66 10.12 -25.86
C ASP A 304 -13.30 9.87 -25.24
N ILE A 305 -12.45 9.10 -25.93
CA ILE A 305 -11.18 8.60 -25.43
C ILE A 305 -10.04 9.15 -26.29
N VAL A 306 -8.93 9.50 -25.65
CA VAL A 306 -7.67 9.82 -26.32
C VAL A 306 -6.67 8.71 -26.04
N SER A 307 -6.01 8.25 -27.10
CA SER A 307 -4.89 7.33 -26.97
C SER A 307 -3.60 8.10 -26.73
N HIS A 308 -2.82 7.73 -25.73
CA HIS A 308 -1.53 8.37 -25.40
C HIS A 308 -0.34 7.59 -25.96
N GLU A 309 -0.58 6.36 -26.43
CA GLU A 309 0.43 5.47 -26.99
C GLU A 309 0.07 5.04 -28.42
N SER A 310 1.07 4.74 -29.24
CA SER A 310 0.84 4.13 -30.55
C SER A 310 0.94 2.61 -30.49
N GLY A 311 0.18 1.92 -31.32
CA GLY A 311 0.29 0.46 -31.46
C GLY A 311 -0.60 -0.34 -30.50
N ARG A 312 -1.38 0.34 -29.65
CA ARG A 312 -2.35 -0.32 -28.77
C ARG A 312 -3.56 -0.82 -29.57
N ARG A 313 -3.98 -2.06 -29.31
CA ARG A 313 -5.13 -2.74 -29.93
C ARG A 313 -6.28 -2.94 -28.95
N VAL A 314 -6.06 -2.82 -27.65
CA VAL A 314 -7.10 -3.05 -26.64
C VAL A 314 -7.24 -1.85 -25.72
N ILE A 315 -8.49 -1.40 -25.54
CA ILE A 315 -8.88 -0.41 -24.54
C ILE A 315 -9.41 -1.17 -23.31
N PRO A 316 -8.69 -1.18 -22.18
CA PRO A 316 -9.19 -1.70 -20.93
C PRO A 316 -10.18 -0.70 -20.31
N LEU A 317 -11.30 -1.23 -19.81
CA LEU A 317 -12.33 -0.44 -19.15
C LEU A 317 -12.74 -1.10 -17.84
N GLU A 318 -12.69 -0.35 -16.73
CA GLU A 318 -13.24 -0.82 -15.47
C GLU A 318 -14.78 -0.78 -15.52
N LEU A 319 -15.44 -1.89 -15.20
CA LEU A 319 -16.89 -1.94 -15.09
C LEU A 319 -17.26 -2.83 -13.92
N PHE A 320 -18.14 -2.35 -13.02
CA PHE A 320 -18.53 -3.09 -11.83
C PHE A 320 -18.95 -4.54 -12.15
N ARG A 321 -18.49 -5.50 -11.34
CA ARG A 321 -18.63 -6.94 -11.62
C ARG A 321 -20.06 -7.41 -11.92
N ASP A 322 -21.07 -6.79 -11.30
CA ASP A 322 -22.48 -7.18 -11.46
C ASP A 322 -23.16 -6.48 -12.64
N LEU A 323 -22.40 -5.70 -13.43
CA LEU A 323 -22.78 -5.15 -14.72
C LEU A 323 -22.13 -5.93 -15.86
N ARG A 324 -22.86 -6.06 -16.97
CA ARG A 324 -22.41 -6.72 -18.20
C ARG A 324 -22.63 -5.80 -19.38
N ALA A 325 -21.58 -5.62 -20.18
CA ALA A 325 -21.73 -5.09 -21.53
C ALA A 325 -22.52 -6.07 -22.39
N GLU A 326 -23.55 -5.58 -23.06
CA GLU A 326 -24.36 -6.31 -24.03
C GLU A 326 -23.85 -6.04 -25.46
N THR A 327 -23.45 -4.80 -25.75
CA THR A 327 -22.86 -4.41 -27.04
C THR A 327 -21.82 -3.31 -26.85
N VAL A 328 -20.81 -3.30 -27.72
CA VAL A 328 -19.83 -2.21 -27.85
C VAL A 328 -19.72 -1.87 -29.34
N THR A 329 -19.87 -0.60 -29.68
CA THR A 329 -19.73 -0.09 -31.06
C THR A 329 -18.79 1.11 -31.14
N ASP A 330 -18.22 1.35 -32.31
CA ASP A 330 -17.43 2.54 -32.60
C ASP A 330 -18.32 3.76 -32.95
N ALA A 331 -17.68 4.87 -33.32
CA ALA A 331 -18.36 6.10 -33.74
C ALA A 331 -19.26 5.96 -34.98
N ASN A 332 -19.03 4.93 -35.81
CA ASN A 332 -19.81 4.66 -37.02
C ASN A 332 -20.96 3.67 -36.75
N GLY A 333 -21.08 3.17 -35.52
CA GLY A 333 -22.04 2.13 -35.15
C GLY A 333 -21.60 0.72 -35.55
N GLU A 334 -20.35 0.52 -35.94
CA GLU A 334 -19.79 -0.81 -36.21
C GLU A 334 -19.49 -1.52 -34.89
N SER A 335 -19.84 -2.81 -34.80
CA SER A 335 -19.58 -3.61 -33.60
C SER A 335 -18.09 -3.82 -33.38
N LEU A 336 -17.66 -3.79 -32.12
CA LEU A 336 -16.31 -4.13 -31.71
C LEU A 336 -16.32 -5.45 -30.93
N PHE A 337 -15.25 -6.24 -31.04
CA PHE A 337 -15.09 -7.41 -30.19
C PHE A 337 -14.72 -6.96 -28.77
N PHE A 338 -15.34 -7.55 -27.76
CA PHE A 338 -15.04 -7.27 -26.37
C PHE A 338 -15.22 -8.53 -25.52
N PHE A 339 -14.50 -8.58 -24.40
CA PHE A 339 -14.57 -9.68 -23.45
C PHE A 339 -14.26 -9.17 -22.05
N ARG A 340 -14.46 -10.02 -21.04
CA ARG A 340 -14.02 -9.73 -19.67
C ARG A 340 -12.77 -10.53 -19.34
N SER A 341 -11.78 -9.87 -18.76
CA SER A 341 -10.59 -10.50 -18.17
C SER A 341 -10.40 -9.93 -16.77
N GLY A 342 -10.36 -10.80 -15.75
CA GLY A 342 -10.40 -10.35 -14.36
C GLY A 342 -11.61 -9.47 -14.05
N GLY A 343 -11.36 -8.26 -13.57
CA GLY A 343 -12.38 -7.23 -13.30
C GLY A 343 -12.88 -6.50 -14.56
N ASP A 344 -12.07 -6.48 -15.61
CA ASP A 344 -12.11 -5.41 -16.61
C ASP A 344 -12.79 -5.85 -17.91
N LEU A 345 -13.43 -4.88 -18.55
CA LEU A 345 -14.00 -4.98 -19.89
C LEU A 345 -12.92 -4.59 -20.90
N MET A 346 -12.46 -5.56 -21.68
CA MET A 346 -11.46 -5.35 -22.72
C MET A 346 -12.15 -5.12 -24.06
N VAL A 347 -11.95 -3.96 -24.69
CA VAL A 347 -12.52 -3.61 -26.00
C VAL A 347 -11.42 -3.63 -27.06
N VAL A 348 -11.58 -4.47 -28.08
CA VAL A 348 -10.58 -4.66 -29.13
C VAL A 348 -10.84 -3.72 -30.31
N LEU A 349 -9.84 -2.90 -30.62
CA LEU A 349 -9.80 -2.04 -31.78
C LEU A 349 -9.54 -2.86 -33.06
N PRO A 350 -10.16 -2.49 -34.19
CA PRO A 350 -9.94 -3.15 -35.47
C PRO A 350 -8.52 -2.91 -36.00
N GLU A 351 -7.96 -1.74 -35.73
CA GLU A 351 -6.61 -1.32 -36.11
C GLU A 351 -5.82 -0.81 -34.90
N PRO A 352 -4.48 -0.89 -34.91
CA PRO A 352 -3.66 -0.29 -33.86
C PRO A 352 -3.88 1.22 -33.78
N SER A 353 -3.95 1.73 -32.55
CA SER A 353 -4.13 3.14 -32.27
C SER A 353 -2.88 3.98 -32.54
N ARG A 354 -3.05 5.30 -32.59
CA ARG A 354 -1.98 6.29 -32.72
C ARG A 354 -2.02 7.26 -31.53
N VAL A 355 -0.86 7.76 -31.12
CA VAL A 355 -0.76 8.83 -30.12
C VAL A 355 -1.63 10.02 -30.54
N GLY A 356 -2.45 10.52 -29.61
CA GLY A 356 -3.40 11.61 -29.82
C GLY A 356 -4.65 11.23 -30.62
N GLN A 357 -4.82 9.95 -31.01
CA GLN A 357 -6.02 9.51 -31.71
C GLN A 357 -7.23 9.63 -30.79
N LYS A 358 -8.27 10.29 -31.32
CA LYS A 358 -9.58 10.38 -30.68
C LYS A 358 -10.42 9.17 -31.09
N LEU A 359 -10.96 8.48 -30.12
CA LEU A 359 -11.80 7.30 -30.26
C LEU A 359 -13.13 7.58 -29.58
N ARG A 360 -14.22 7.02 -30.12
CA ARG A 360 -15.52 7.01 -29.45
C ARG A 360 -16.01 5.59 -29.34
N LEU A 361 -16.40 5.21 -28.13
CA LEU A 361 -17.01 3.92 -27.82
C LEU A 361 -18.44 4.14 -27.33
N ASP A 362 -19.38 3.39 -27.91
CA ASP A 362 -20.77 3.35 -27.49
C ASP A 362 -21.06 1.97 -26.86
N ILE A 363 -21.27 1.94 -25.55
CA ILE A 363 -21.39 0.71 -24.75
C ILE A 363 -22.78 0.61 -24.16
N VAL A 364 -23.52 -0.45 -24.50
CA VAL A 364 -24.79 -0.78 -23.86
C VAL A 364 -24.52 -1.83 -22.80
N TYR A 365 -25.01 -1.61 -21.58
CA TYR A 365 -24.76 -2.49 -20.45
C TYR A 365 -25.93 -2.59 -19.50
N ARG A 366 -25.94 -3.66 -18.70
CA ARG A 366 -27.04 -4.00 -17.81
C ARG A 366 -26.55 -4.79 -16.61
N GLY A 367 -27.21 -4.60 -15.48
CA GLY A 367 -26.99 -5.48 -14.33
C GLY A 367 -27.52 -4.91 -13.02
N LYS A 368 -26.92 -5.31 -11.90
CA LYS A 368 -27.31 -4.83 -10.57
C LYS A 368 -26.22 -3.95 -9.98
N ALA A 369 -26.36 -2.64 -10.21
CA ALA A 369 -25.44 -1.64 -9.64
C ALA A 369 -25.94 -1.06 -8.31
N LEU A 370 -27.21 -1.27 -7.93
CA LEU A 370 -27.78 -0.65 -6.73
C LEU A 370 -28.05 -1.66 -5.62
N ARG A 371 -27.78 -1.24 -4.39
CA ARG A 371 -28.09 -1.93 -3.14
C ARG A 371 -29.10 -1.16 -2.32
N TRP A 372 -29.91 -1.90 -1.59
CA TRP A 372 -30.84 -1.36 -0.63
C TRP A 372 -30.09 -1.03 0.66
N VAL A 373 -30.15 0.22 1.12
CA VAL A 373 -29.47 0.67 2.35
C VAL A 373 -30.45 1.03 3.47
N ASP A 374 -31.66 1.47 3.13
CA ASP A 374 -32.77 1.69 4.06
C ASP A 374 -34.12 1.72 3.33
N ARG A 375 -35.24 1.86 4.05
CA ARG A 375 -36.61 1.93 3.53
C ARG A 375 -36.75 2.91 2.37
N LYS A 376 -36.77 2.36 1.15
CA LYS A 376 -36.85 3.12 -0.11
C LYS A 376 -35.67 4.08 -0.28
N MET A 377 -34.49 3.64 0.12
CA MET A 377 -33.21 4.29 -0.13
C MET A 377 -32.25 3.27 -0.75
N PHE A 378 -31.63 3.70 -1.85
CA PHE A 378 -30.79 2.90 -2.70
C PHE A 378 -29.52 3.65 -3.01
N ASP A 379 -28.47 2.87 -3.00
CA ASP A 379 -27.12 3.34 -3.10
C ASP A 379 -26.38 2.50 -4.13
N LEU A 380 -25.34 3.05 -4.73
CA LEU A 380 -24.51 2.28 -5.64
C LEU A 380 -23.68 1.25 -4.84
N GLU A 381 -23.51 0.05 -5.40
CA GLU A 381 -22.57 -0.95 -4.89
C GLU A 381 -21.13 -0.50 -5.11
N ASP A 382 -20.89 0.10 -6.29
CA ASP A 382 -19.64 0.75 -6.67
C ASP A 382 -19.96 2.15 -7.16
N THR A 383 -19.43 3.17 -6.47
CA THR A 383 -19.84 4.56 -6.65
C THR A 383 -19.15 5.27 -7.80
N ALA A 384 -18.05 4.70 -8.31
CA ALA A 384 -17.35 5.17 -9.51
C ALA A 384 -17.68 4.23 -10.67
N ASN A 385 -17.44 2.92 -10.53
CA ASN A 385 -17.43 1.99 -11.66
C ASN A 385 -18.80 1.42 -12.07
N TRP A 386 -19.89 2.16 -11.82
CA TRP A 386 -21.24 1.77 -12.24
C TRP A 386 -21.53 2.02 -13.73
N TYR A 387 -20.57 2.59 -14.45
CA TYR A 387 -20.44 2.67 -15.91
C TYR A 387 -19.00 2.29 -16.30
N PRO A 388 -18.71 2.02 -17.59
CA PRO A 388 -17.36 1.72 -18.04
C PRO A 388 -16.43 2.93 -17.84
N HIS A 389 -15.37 2.76 -17.05
CA HIS A 389 -14.34 3.76 -16.72
C HIS A 389 -13.04 3.50 -17.50
N CYS A 390 -12.29 4.53 -17.90
CA CYS A 390 -11.08 4.41 -18.73
C CYS A 390 -9.92 5.26 -18.20
N GLY A 391 -8.76 4.63 -18.02
CA GLY A 391 -7.51 5.29 -17.61
C GLY A 391 -7.28 5.29 -16.09
N THR A 392 -6.07 5.68 -15.67
CA THR A 392 -5.58 5.51 -14.28
C THR A 392 -6.32 6.37 -13.25
N THR A 393 -6.67 7.61 -13.60
CA THR A 393 -7.42 8.52 -12.70
C THR A 393 -8.73 9.00 -13.33
N ASP A 394 -8.94 8.71 -14.62
CA ASP A 394 -10.17 8.92 -15.39
C ASP A 394 -10.86 10.28 -15.14
N ARG A 395 -10.13 11.37 -15.38
CA ARG A 395 -10.64 12.73 -15.15
C ARG A 395 -11.34 13.25 -16.40
N ALA A 396 -12.67 13.18 -16.39
CA ALA A 396 -13.49 13.52 -17.55
C ALA A 396 -14.66 14.44 -17.21
N THR A 397 -15.26 15.02 -18.25
CA THR A 397 -16.52 15.78 -18.14
C THR A 397 -17.73 14.88 -18.38
N TYR A 398 -18.91 15.25 -17.89
CA TYR A 398 -20.09 14.37 -17.91
C TYR A 398 -21.37 15.05 -18.40
N ASP A 399 -22.13 14.35 -19.25
CA ASP A 399 -23.51 14.62 -19.61
C ASP A 399 -24.37 13.37 -19.34
N VAL A 400 -25.18 13.42 -18.29
CA VAL A 400 -25.83 12.24 -17.72
C VAL A 400 -27.33 12.40 -17.67
N THR A 401 -28.05 11.54 -18.39
CA THR A 401 -29.50 11.41 -18.30
C THR A 401 -29.89 10.20 -17.47
N LEU A 402 -30.45 10.46 -16.27
CA LEU A 402 -30.93 9.43 -15.36
C LEU A 402 -32.46 9.32 -15.41
N ARG A 403 -32.98 8.08 -15.47
CA ARG A 403 -34.42 7.77 -15.45
C ARG A 403 -34.73 6.82 -14.30
N TRP A 404 -35.63 7.19 -13.39
CA TRP A 404 -35.93 6.43 -12.18
C TRP A 404 -37.42 6.44 -11.79
N PRO A 405 -37.87 5.54 -10.88
CA PRO A 405 -39.27 5.49 -10.44
C PRO A 405 -39.74 6.77 -9.74
N ARG A 406 -40.95 7.26 -10.08
CA ARG A 406 -41.49 8.55 -9.59
C ARG A 406 -41.60 8.72 -8.07
N GLY A 407 -41.53 7.62 -7.32
CA GLY A 407 -41.69 7.57 -5.86
C GLY A 407 -40.43 7.85 -5.06
N LEU A 408 -39.30 8.09 -5.76
CA LEU A 408 -37.98 8.38 -5.22
C LEU A 408 -37.48 9.75 -5.74
N GLN A 409 -36.59 10.35 -4.97
CA GLN A 409 -35.77 11.52 -5.30
C GLN A 409 -34.39 11.05 -5.76
N LEU A 410 -33.77 11.83 -6.64
CA LEU A 410 -32.40 11.63 -7.13
C LEU A 410 -31.51 12.76 -6.62
N LEU A 411 -30.41 12.40 -5.99
CA LEU A 411 -29.32 13.30 -5.61
C LEU A 411 -28.08 12.79 -6.37
N ALA A 412 -27.38 13.67 -7.08
CA ALA A 412 -26.30 13.27 -7.97
C ALA A 412 -25.31 14.41 -8.19
N SER A 413 -24.13 14.05 -8.72
CA SER A 413 -23.20 14.98 -9.35
C SER A 413 -23.86 15.76 -10.51
N GLY A 414 -23.23 16.85 -10.91
CA GLY A 414 -23.68 17.67 -12.04
C GLY A 414 -24.88 18.57 -11.75
N ARG A 415 -24.93 19.70 -12.45
CA ARG A 415 -26.07 20.63 -12.46
C ARG A 415 -27.21 20.05 -13.28
N VAL A 416 -28.45 20.19 -12.80
CA VAL A 416 -29.64 19.84 -13.59
C VAL A 416 -29.81 20.84 -14.73
N VAL A 417 -29.77 20.36 -15.98
CA VAL A 417 -29.97 21.20 -17.19
C VAL A 417 -31.34 20.97 -17.82
N ASP A 418 -31.92 19.79 -17.63
CA ASP A 418 -33.26 19.45 -18.11
C ASP A 418 -33.89 18.38 -17.21
N SER A 419 -35.21 18.35 -17.14
CA SER A 419 -35.91 17.37 -16.32
C SER A 419 -37.36 17.17 -16.77
N GLY A 420 -37.91 15.99 -16.49
CA GLY A 420 -39.28 15.70 -16.81
C GLY A 420 -39.83 14.44 -16.17
N ARG A 421 -41.01 14.04 -16.64
CA ARG A 421 -41.71 12.84 -16.19
C ARG A 421 -42.42 12.18 -17.36
N ASP A 422 -42.22 10.89 -17.50
CA ASP A 422 -42.96 10.04 -18.41
C ASP A 422 -43.70 8.95 -17.62
N GLY A 423 -45.02 9.10 -17.52
CA GLY A 423 -45.90 8.20 -16.76
C GLY A 423 -45.47 7.99 -15.29
N ARG A 424 -44.85 6.85 -15.00
CA ARG A 424 -44.35 6.46 -13.66
C ARG A 424 -42.84 6.65 -13.48
N THR A 425 -42.16 7.19 -14.48
CA THR A 425 -40.72 7.42 -14.51
C THR A 425 -40.44 8.93 -14.46
N ARG A 426 -39.53 9.36 -13.61
CA ARG A 426 -38.93 10.70 -13.65
C ARG A 426 -37.61 10.63 -14.38
N TRP A 427 -37.20 11.74 -14.97
CA TRP A 427 -35.88 11.83 -15.57
C TRP A 427 -35.26 13.21 -15.34
N GLN A 428 -33.93 13.25 -15.31
CA GLN A 428 -33.11 14.45 -15.26
C GLN A 428 -31.90 14.25 -16.16
N ARG A 429 -31.58 15.27 -16.95
CA ARG A 429 -30.28 15.43 -17.60
C ARG A 429 -29.44 16.37 -16.75
N ARG A 430 -28.22 15.94 -16.42
CA ARG A 430 -27.27 16.68 -15.57
C ARG A 430 -25.93 16.80 -16.28
N VAL A 431 -25.29 17.95 -16.14
CA VAL A 431 -23.99 18.21 -16.77
C VAL A 431 -22.98 18.59 -15.68
N LEU A 432 -21.78 18.01 -15.76
CA LEU A 432 -20.60 18.39 -14.99
C LEU A 432 -19.49 18.75 -15.99
N GLU A 433 -19.26 20.06 -16.16
CA GLU A 433 -18.34 20.60 -17.17
C GLU A 433 -16.89 20.64 -16.68
N GLU A 434 -16.69 20.57 -15.37
CA GLU A 434 -15.35 20.44 -14.77
C GLU A 434 -14.90 18.97 -14.79
N PRO A 435 -13.68 18.66 -15.26
CA PRO A 435 -13.15 17.30 -15.22
C PRO A 435 -13.14 16.74 -13.80
N ALA A 436 -13.80 15.59 -13.61
CA ALA A 436 -13.90 14.91 -12.33
C ALA A 436 -13.56 13.43 -12.48
N ILE A 437 -13.11 12.81 -11.40
CA ILE A 437 -12.71 11.39 -11.36
C ILE A 437 -13.90 10.42 -11.49
N ALA A 438 -15.12 10.89 -11.19
CA ALA A 438 -16.33 10.09 -11.31
C ALA A 438 -17.60 10.93 -11.27
N PHE A 439 -18.67 10.39 -11.85
CA PHE A 439 -20.04 10.85 -11.65
C PHE A 439 -20.80 9.86 -10.76
N SER A 440 -21.42 10.33 -9.67
CA SER A 440 -22.14 9.44 -8.75
C SER A 440 -23.54 9.94 -8.41
N PHE A 441 -24.38 9.04 -7.90
CA PHE A 441 -25.74 9.36 -7.51
C PHE A 441 -26.31 8.43 -6.44
N VAL A 442 -27.39 8.89 -5.82
CA VAL A 442 -28.17 8.19 -4.80
C VAL A 442 -29.66 8.36 -5.09
N LEU A 443 -30.43 7.31 -4.85
CA LEU A 443 -31.89 7.32 -4.97
C LEU A 443 -32.54 7.08 -3.63
N GLY A 444 -33.59 7.83 -3.31
CA GLY A 444 -34.28 7.57 -2.05
C GLY A 444 -35.41 8.50 -1.71
N ARG A 445 -35.77 8.52 -0.42
CA ARG A 445 -36.72 9.48 0.14
C ARG A 445 -36.00 10.31 1.18
N PHE A 446 -35.87 11.59 0.88
CA PHE A 446 -35.04 12.51 1.66
C PHE A 446 -35.87 13.69 2.18
N GLU A 447 -35.49 14.17 3.35
CA GLU A 447 -35.76 15.54 3.80
C GLU A 447 -34.63 16.40 3.23
N ILE A 448 -34.95 17.28 2.29
CA ILE A 448 -33.95 18.12 1.62
C ILE A 448 -34.03 19.52 2.20
N GLU A 449 -32.93 19.99 2.75
CA GLU A 449 -32.74 21.35 3.24
C GLU A 449 -31.82 22.11 2.29
N ARG A 450 -32.15 23.38 2.03
CA ARG A 450 -31.37 24.25 1.14
C ARG A 450 -30.73 25.36 1.95
N ALA A 451 -29.47 25.62 1.66
CA ALA A 451 -28.69 26.69 2.26
C ALA A 451 -27.78 27.35 1.21
N ARG A 452 -26.96 28.29 1.66
CA ARG A 452 -25.96 28.95 0.81
C ARG A 452 -24.67 29.13 1.58
N ALA A 453 -23.55 29.00 0.88
CA ALA A 453 -22.20 29.30 1.36
C ALA A 453 -21.55 30.23 0.33
N GLY A 454 -21.46 31.53 0.65
CA GLY A 454 -21.06 32.54 -0.34
C GLY A 454 -21.87 32.45 -1.64
N HIS A 455 -21.18 32.13 -2.73
CA HIS A 455 -21.78 32.01 -4.07
C HIS A 455 -22.44 30.64 -4.32
N VAL A 456 -22.11 29.62 -3.52
CA VAL A 456 -22.47 28.21 -3.72
C VAL A 456 -23.85 27.89 -3.15
N ALA A 457 -24.73 27.32 -3.98
CA ALA A 457 -26.02 26.78 -3.56
C ALA A 457 -25.86 25.40 -2.92
N LEU A 458 -26.31 25.23 -1.69
CA LEU A 458 -26.22 23.97 -0.96
C LEU A 458 -27.55 23.21 -1.01
N GLU A 459 -27.51 21.95 -1.41
CA GLU A 459 -28.61 20.99 -1.25
C GLU A 459 -28.19 19.86 -0.31
N VAL A 460 -28.75 19.83 0.90
CA VAL A 460 -28.39 18.86 1.94
C VAL A 460 -29.55 17.91 2.18
N ALA A 461 -29.35 16.63 1.86
CA ALA A 461 -30.37 15.60 1.90
C ALA A 461 -30.17 14.64 3.08
N PHE A 462 -31.19 14.55 3.91
CA PHE A 462 -31.22 13.69 5.10
C PHE A 462 -32.19 12.55 4.96
N ASN A 463 -31.91 11.44 5.65
CA ASN A 463 -32.86 10.32 5.68
C ASN A 463 -34.18 10.73 6.36
N ARG A 464 -35.30 10.51 5.67
CA ARG A 464 -36.65 10.92 6.11
C ARG A 464 -37.25 10.03 7.19
N SER A 465 -36.85 8.76 7.28
CA SER A 465 -37.50 7.82 8.19
C SER A 465 -36.62 6.61 8.50
N GLY A 466 -36.76 6.06 9.70
CA GLY A 466 -36.02 4.87 10.12
C GLY A 466 -35.08 5.16 11.28
N PRO A 467 -34.30 4.17 11.73
CA PRO A 467 -33.34 4.34 12.82
C PRO A 467 -32.21 5.33 12.48
N HIS A 468 -32.06 5.68 11.20
CA HIS A 468 -31.03 6.56 10.66
C HIS A 468 -31.49 8.02 10.50
N ARG A 469 -32.70 8.37 10.97
CA ARG A 469 -33.20 9.75 10.92
C ARG A 469 -32.44 10.60 11.94
N LEU A 470 -31.72 11.59 11.46
CA LEU A 470 -31.00 12.55 12.31
C LEU A 470 -31.97 13.51 13.00
N THR A 471 -31.62 13.94 14.21
CA THR A 471 -32.35 15.00 14.91
C THR A 471 -32.12 16.35 14.24
N GLU A 472 -33.09 17.24 14.40
CA GLU A 472 -33.05 18.59 13.87
C GLU A 472 -31.80 19.39 14.33
N GLY A 473 -31.33 19.18 15.56
CA GLY A 473 -30.09 19.80 16.05
C GLY A 473 -28.84 19.35 15.28
N VAL A 474 -28.72 18.04 15.04
CA VAL A 474 -27.59 17.46 14.28
C VAL A 474 -27.62 17.89 12.81
N ARG A 475 -28.81 18.01 12.21
CA ARG A 475 -28.94 18.52 10.83
C ARG A 475 -28.43 19.94 10.70
N ARG A 476 -28.82 20.83 11.61
CA ARG A 476 -28.32 22.22 11.62
C ARG A 476 -26.81 22.30 11.86
N GLU A 477 -26.28 21.48 12.77
CA GLU A 477 -24.84 21.37 13.01
C GLU A 477 -24.10 20.96 11.73
N MET A 478 -24.60 19.95 11.01
CA MET A 478 -24.01 19.49 9.76
C MET A 478 -24.04 20.55 8.66
N ILE A 479 -25.19 21.20 8.44
CA ILE A 479 -25.31 22.28 7.44
C ILE A 479 -24.35 23.43 7.79
N SER A 480 -24.24 23.78 9.08
CA SER A 480 -23.30 24.79 9.54
C SER A 480 -21.84 24.39 9.29
N ALA A 481 -21.48 23.14 9.58
CA ALA A 481 -20.13 22.62 9.32
C ALA A 481 -19.78 22.63 7.82
N ILE A 482 -20.71 22.21 6.94
CA ILE A 482 -20.52 22.27 5.47
C ILE A 482 -20.27 23.71 5.04
N ARG A 483 -21.12 24.65 5.48
CA ARG A 483 -21.03 26.06 5.09
C ARG A 483 -19.71 26.69 5.57
N ARG A 484 -19.39 26.54 6.86
CA ARG A 484 -18.19 27.13 7.46
C ARG A 484 -16.91 26.56 6.84
N SER A 485 -16.85 25.24 6.63
CA SER A 485 -15.66 24.62 6.02
C SER A 485 -15.49 25.03 4.56
N LEU A 486 -16.57 25.11 3.77
CA LEU A 486 -16.49 25.57 2.39
C LEU A 486 -16.02 27.03 2.31
N GLU A 487 -16.62 27.93 3.07
CA GLU A 487 -16.23 29.36 3.15
C GLU A 487 -14.75 29.50 3.56
N TYR A 488 -14.33 28.76 4.59
CA TYR A 488 -12.93 28.75 5.06
C TYR A 488 -11.95 28.23 4.00
N PHE A 489 -12.29 27.16 3.27
CA PHE A 489 -11.41 26.62 2.23
C PHE A 489 -11.37 27.50 0.97
N GLU A 490 -12.45 28.22 0.63
CA GLU A 490 -12.38 29.27 -0.41
C GLU A 490 -11.39 30.39 -0.01
N GLU A 491 -11.43 30.79 1.26
CA GLU A 491 -10.50 31.76 1.85
C GLU A 491 -9.08 31.22 2.05
N THR A 492 -8.88 29.91 2.06
CA THR A 492 -7.55 29.32 2.27
C THR A 492 -6.91 28.94 0.95
N PHE A 493 -7.59 28.15 0.11
CA PHE A 493 -7.05 27.52 -1.09
C PHE A 493 -7.42 28.22 -2.40
N GLY A 494 -8.38 29.15 -2.38
CA GLY A 494 -8.91 29.81 -3.58
C GLY A 494 -10.31 29.34 -3.94
N PRO A 495 -10.94 29.92 -4.97
CA PRO A 495 -12.37 29.76 -5.23
C PRO A 495 -12.77 28.30 -5.47
N TYR A 496 -13.94 27.91 -4.96
CA TYR A 496 -14.55 26.63 -5.30
C TYR A 496 -15.01 26.67 -6.78
N PRO A 497 -14.72 25.64 -7.60
CA PRO A 497 -14.96 25.71 -9.05
C PRO A 497 -16.43 25.64 -9.47
N LEU A 498 -17.36 25.26 -8.58
CA LEU A 498 -18.79 25.09 -8.91
C LEU A 498 -19.68 26.06 -8.14
N ASP A 499 -20.84 26.39 -8.70
CA ASP A 499 -21.86 27.22 -8.03
C ASP A 499 -22.88 26.41 -7.19
N TYR A 500 -22.67 25.09 -7.06
CA TYR A 500 -23.51 24.19 -6.28
C TYR A 500 -22.70 23.13 -5.53
N LEU A 501 -23.24 22.65 -4.40
CA LEU A 501 -22.74 21.47 -3.70
C LEU A 501 -23.93 20.66 -3.15
N THR A 502 -24.00 19.38 -3.53
CA THR A 502 -25.01 18.46 -3.03
C THR A 502 -24.38 17.54 -1.97
N VAL A 503 -24.99 17.46 -0.78
CA VAL A 503 -24.52 16.59 0.31
C VAL A 503 -25.64 15.66 0.74
N VAL A 504 -25.37 14.37 0.87
CA VAL A 504 -26.38 13.37 1.28
C VAL A 504 -25.88 12.49 2.41
N THR A 505 -26.70 12.31 3.45
CA THR A 505 -26.40 11.35 4.53
C THR A 505 -26.92 9.95 4.20
N LEU A 506 -26.10 8.92 4.38
CA LEU A 506 -26.45 7.53 4.03
C LEU A 506 -26.03 6.50 5.10
N PRO A 507 -26.77 5.38 5.20
CA PRO A 507 -26.35 4.20 5.96
C PRO A 507 -25.13 3.52 5.35
N ARG A 508 -23.94 3.96 5.75
CA ARG A 508 -22.63 3.52 5.24
C ARG A 508 -21.59 3.44 6.36
N ARG A 509 -20.48 2.76 6.06
CA ARG A 509 -19.29 2.69 6.94
C ARG A 509 -18.22 3.72 6.61
N TYR A 510 -18.37 4.41 5.48
CA TYR A 510 -17.43 5.41 4.99
C TYR A 510 -18.20 6.55 4.31
N SER A 511 -17.61 7.74 4.35
CA SER A 511 -18.00 8.92 3.59
C SER A 511 -17.18 8.98 2.30
N GLN A 512 -17.65 9.74 1.31
CA GLN A 512 -16.98 9.86 0.03
C GLN A 512 -17.32 11.20 -0.62
N SER A 513 -16.31 11.85 -1.20
CA SER A 513 -16.41 13.17 -1.82
C SER A 513 -16.02 13.12 -3.29
N PHE A 514 -16.99 13.37 -4.16
CA PHE A 514 -16.76 13.68 -5.56
C PHE A 514 -17.01 15.18 -5.81
N LEU A 515 -16.50 15.70 -6.92
CA LEU A 515 -16.67 17.11 -7.26
C LEU A 515 -18.17 17.48 -7.34
N GLY A 516 -18.60 18.39 -6.47
CA GLY A 516 -20.00 18.84 -6.36
C GLY A 516 -20.98 17.88 -5.68
N PHE A 517 -20.51 16.70 -5.22
CA PHE A 517 -21.37 15.67 -4.63
C PHE A 517 -20.68 14.91 -3.50
N ILE A 518 -21.16 15.09 -2.27
CA ILE A 518 -20.61 14.45 -1.06
C ILE A 518 -21.63 13.49 -0.46
N THR A 519 -21.17 12.29 -0.11
CA THR A 519 -21.92 11.34 0.72
C THR A 519 -21.30 11.25 2.11
N ILE A 520 -22.13 11.42 3.14
CA ILE A 520 -21.72 11.38 4.55
C ILE A 520 -22.30 10.12 5.19
N ALA A 521 -21.46 9.28 5.79
CA ALA A 521 -21.94 8.12 6.53
C ALA A 521 -22.78 8.53 7.76
N ASP A 522 -23.79 7.76 8.10
CA ASP A 522 -24.55 7.97 9.35
C ASP A 522 -23.89 7.33 10.58
N SER A 523 -22.99 6.36 10.37
CA SER A 523 -22.23 5.71 11.46
C SER A 523 -21.32 6.70 12.19
N ILE A 524 -20.94 7.79 11.52
CA ILE A 524 -20.21 8.93 12.08
C ILE A 524 -21.14 10.02 12.64
N LEU A 525 -22.45 9.91 12.42
CA LEU A 525 -23.52 10.81 12.89
C LEU A 525 -24.54 10.06 13.77
N PRO A 526 -24.14 9.41 14.88
CA PRO A 526 -25.05 8.56 15.64
C PRO A 526 -26.28 9.37 16.11
N PRO A 527 -27.51 8.91 15.79
CA PRO A 527 -28.74 9.71 15.87
C PRO A 527 -29.17 10.06 17.30
N ASN A 528 -28.69 9.30 18.30
CA ASN A 528 -29.08 9.42 19.71
C ASN A 528 -27.99 10.03 20.61
N VAL A 529 -26.91 10.58 20.03
CA VAL A 529 -25.89 11.29 20.82
C VAL A 529 -26.30 12.75 20.94
N PRO A 530 -26.54 13.28 22.16
CA PRO A 530 -26.91 14.67 22.36
C PRO A 530 -25.88 15.63 21.72
N PRO A 531 -26.31 16.72 21.09
CA PRO A 531 -25.40 17.81 20.73
C PRO A 531 -24.68 18.33 21.98
N GLY A 532 -23.35 18.48 21.94
CA GLY A 532 -22.58 19.12 23.03
C GLY A 532 -21.45 18.32 23.67
N GLY A 533 -21.22 17.06 23.28
CA GLY A 533 -19.97 16.37 23.65
C GLY A 533 -18.83 16.86 22.75
N ALA A 534 -17.83 17.57 23.29
CA ALA A 534 -16.73 18.18 22.53
C ALA A 534 -16.07 17.21 21.52
N GLN A 535 -15.82 15.96 21.92
CA GLN A 535 -15.24 14.93 21.05
C GLN A 535 -16.15 14.51 19.89
N MET A 536 -17.46 14.43 20.12
CA MET A 536 -18.42 14.06 19.05
C MET A 536 -18.60 15.22 18.07
N ASN A 537 -18.71 16.45 18.58
CA ASN A 537 -18.80 17.64 17.74
C ASN A 537 -17.54 17.78 16.87
N PHE A 538 -16.36 17.58 17.46
CA PHE A 538 -15.10 17.50 16.73
C PHE A 538 -15.17 16.47 15.59
N TYR A 539 -15.55 15.23 15.91
CA TYR A 539 -15.51 14.14 14.94
C TYR A 539 -16.45 14.40 13.76
N ARG A 540 -17.63 14.95 14.03
CA ARG A 540 -18.60 15.34 12.99
C ARG A 540 -18.09 16.48 12.14
N ALA A 541 -17.65 17.58 12.76
CA ALA A 541 -17.21 18.77 12.04
C ALA A 541 -15.96 18.49 11.20
N THR A 542 -14.98 17.75 11.73
CA THR A 542 -13.77 17.40 10.99
C THR A 542 -14.03 16.37 9.90
N THR A 543 -14.94 15.40 10.09
CA THR A 543 -15.28 14.51 8.98
C THR A 543 -15.99 15.26 7.86
N VAL A 544 -16.93 16.16 8.19
CA VAL A 544 -17.58 17.01 7.18
C VAL A 544 -16.55 17.89 6.48
N ALA A 545 -15.67 18.57 7.23
CA ALA A 545 -14.63 19.41 6.66
C ALA A 545 -13.64 18.61 5.81
N HIS A 546 -13.33 17.36 6.16
CA HIS A 546 -12.48 16.47 5.36
C HIS A 546 -13.10 16.20 3.98
N GLU A 547 -14.38 15.83 3.95
CA GLU A 547 -15.09 15.61 2.69
C GLU A 547 -15.22 16.89 1.86
N VAL A 548 -15.39 18.06 2.50
CA VAL A 548 -15.41 19.35 1.78
C VAL A 548 -14.01 19.74 1.29
N ALA A 549 -12.94 19.46 2.03
CA ALA A 549 -11.57 19.74 1.61
C ALA A 549 -11.19 18.95 0.34
N HIS A 550 -11.76 17.76 0.16
CA HIS A 550 -11.57 16.98 -1.06
C HIS A 550 -12.04 17.69 -2.34
N GLN A 551 -12.89 18.71 -2.23
CA GLN A 551 -13.27 19.52 -3.40
C GLN A 551 -12.07 20.22 -4.07
N TRP A 552 -11.01 20.51 -3.30
CA TRP A 552 -9.71 20.96 -3.84
C TRP A 552 -8.75 19.77 -3.99
N TRP A 553 -8.55 19.00 -2.91
CA TRP A 553 -7.54 17.95 -2.83
C TRP A 553 -8.13 16.58 -3.21
N GLY A 554 -7.79 16.09 -4.41
CA GLY A 554 -8.30 14.83 -4.96
C GLY A 554 -9.32 15.03 -6.09
N ASN A 555 -10.16 16.08 -6.03
CA ASN A 555 -11.10 16.40 -7.12
C ASN A 555 -10.54 17.43 -8.11
N LEU A 556 -10.26 18.65 -7.63
CA LEU A 556 -9.69 19.71 -8.47
C LEU A 556 -8.23 19.42 -8.84
N ILE A 557 -7.46 18.91 -7.87
CA ILE A 557 -6.07 18.49 -8.02
C ILE A 557 -6.03 16.99 -7.78
N GLY A 558 -5.82 16.20 -8.83
CA GLY A 558 -5.69 14.75 -8.74
C GLY A 558 -4.28 14.29 -8.35
N TRP A 559 -4.07 12.98 -8.35
CA TRP A 559 -2.77 12.34 -8.10
C TRP A 559 -2.28 11.60 -9.34
N SER A 560 -0.98 11.45 -9.52
CA SER A 560 -0.39 10.84 -10.73
C SER A 560 -0.39 9.31 -10.70
N SER A 561 -0.21 8.69 -9.53
CA SER A 561 -0.33 7.24 -9.34
C SER A 561 -0.87 6.91 -7.95
N TYR A 562 -1.13 5.64 -7.66
CA TYR A 562 -1.57 5.22 -6.32
C TYR A 562 -0.56 5.61 -5.22
N ARG A 563 0.72 5.77 -5.55
CA ARG A 563 1.76 6.21 -4.61
C ARG A 563 1.58 7.66 -4.18
N ASP A 564 0.95 8.47 -5.02
CA ASP A 564 0.73 9.90 -4.80
C ASP A 564 -0.64 10.20 -4.19
N GLN A 565 -1.54 9.22 -4.14
CA GLN A 565 -2.89 9.37 -3.59
C GLN A 565 -2.88 9.85 -2.12
N TRP A 566 -1.79 9.61 -1.39
CA TRP A 566 -1.64 10.14 -0.03
C TRP A 566 -1.78 11.66 0.04
N LEU A 567 -1.40 12.39 -1.01
CA LEU A 567 -1.58 13.84 -1.06
C LEU A 567 -3.06 14.22 -0.93
N SER A 568 -3.98 13.50 -1.58
CA SER A 568 -5.42 13.73 -1.47
C SER A 568 -5.90 13.55 -0.02
N GLU A 569 -5.67 12.36 0.54
CA GLU A 569 -6.19 11.98 1.86
C GLU A 569 -5.53 12.77 3.00
N ALA A 570 -4.21 12.95 2.93
CA ALA A 570 -3.45 13.68 3.93
C ALA A 570 -3.80 15.18 3.90
N MET A 571 -3.92 15.79 2.71
CA MET A 571 -4.30 17.22 2.61
C MET A 571 -5.72 17.44 3.08
N ALA A 572 -6.67 16.59 2.72
CA ALA A 572 -8.05 16.70 3.20
C ALA A 572 -8.11 16.56 4.73
N ASN A 573 -7.39 15.59 5.30
CA ASN A 573 -7.33 15.38 6.75
C ASN A 573 -6.61 16.52 7.48
N TYR A 574 -5.48 17.01 6.97
CA TYR A 574 -4.78 18.19 7.49
C TYR A 574 -5.67 19.44 7.43
N SER A 575 -6.33 19.68 6.29
CA SER A 575 -7.22 20.83 6.10
C SER A 575 -8.39 20.83 7.07
N ALA A 576 -9.01 19.66 7.29
CA ALA A 576 -10.11 19.51 8.25
C ALA A 576 -9.67 19.81 9.68
N LEU A 577 -8.48 19.34 10.05
CA LEU A 577 -7.91 19.59 11.36
C LEU A 577 -7.52 21.07 11.54
N GLN A 578 -6.94 21.70 10.50
CA GLN A 578 -6.59 23.12 10.50
C GLN A 578 -7.85 23.99 10.60
N PHE A 579 -8.90 23.67 9.85
CA PHE A 579 -10.21 24.32 9.96
C PHE A 579 -10.74 24.28 11.40
N TRP A 580 -10.71 23.11 12.05
CA TRP A 580 -11.13 23.01 13.44
C TRP A 580 -10.24 23.83 14.38
N ALA A 581 -8.92 23.80 14.16
CA ALA A 581 -7.96 24.54 14.96
C ALA A 581 -8.18 26.06 14.90
N ASP A 582 -8.55 26.59 13.74
CA ASP A 582 -8.72 28.04 13.52
C ASP A 582 -10.12 28.56 13.86
N THR A 583 -11.14 27.69 13.88
CA THR A 583 -12.54 28.12 14.00
C THR A 583 -13.22 27.78 15.33
N GLU A 584 -12.60 26.94 16.16
CA GLU A 584 -13.15 26.53 17.46
C GLU A 584 -12.18 26.93 18.59
N GLU A 585 -12.74 27.41 19.72
CA GLU A 585 -11.96 28.04 20.81
C GLU A 585 -10.87 27.12 21.40
N GLU A 586 -11.17 25.81 21.53
CA GLU A 586 -10.22 24.79 22.01
C GLU A 586 -9.57 23.99 20.87
N GLY A 587 -9.79 24.39 19.61
CA GLY A 587 -9.46 23.60 18.44
C GLY A 587 -7.96 23.30 18.29
N ALA A 588 -7.12 24.30 18.53
CA ALA A 588 -5.66 24.15 18.43
C ALA A 588 -5.09 23.20 19.50
N ALA A 589 -5.61 23.25 20.74
CA ALA A 589 -5.21 22.34 21.80
C ALA A 589 -5.62 20.89 21.47
N PHE A 590 -6.83 20.71 20.94
CA PHE A 590 -7.35 19.41 20.54
C PHE A 590 -6.59 18.81 19.33
N PHE A 591 -6.19 19.63 18.36
CA PHE A 591 -5.32 19.21 17.25
C PHE A 591 -4.02 18.59 17.78
N SER A 592 -3.38 19.30 18.72
CA SER A 592 -2.13 18.85 19.34
C SER A 592 -2.31 17.50 20.03
N GLU A 593 -3.36 17.34 20.85
CA GLU A 593 -3.68 16.09 21.53
C GLU A 593 -3.93 14.93 20.56
N LEU A 594 -4.65 15.17 19.47
CA LEU A 594 -4.94 14.14 18.46
C LEU A 594 -3.70 13.69 17.70
N SER A 595 -2.86 14.64 17.28
CA SER A 595 -1.62 14.34 16.58
C SER A 595 -0.71 13.44 17.45
N ALA A 596 -0.68 13.69 18.76
CA ALA A 596 0.00 12.86 19.73
C ALA A 596 -0.60 11.45 19.85
N GLY A 597 -1.94 11.33 19.88
CA GLY A 597 -2.64 10.04 19.86
C GLY A 597 -2.41 9.24 18.57
N TRP A 598 -2.23 9.93 17.44
CA TRP A 598 -1.90 9.29 16.16
C TRP A 598 -0.47 8.75 16.16
N ARG A 599 0.50 9.49 16.71
CA ARG A 599 1.86 8.98 16.96
C ARG A 599 1.84 7.73 17.85
N GLN A 600 0.98 7.68 18.85
CA GLN A 600 0.82 6.48 19.68
C GLN A 600 0.33 5.29 18.85
N THR A 601 -0.66 5.50 17.98
CA THR A 601 -1.19 4.47 17.06
C THR A 601 -0.10 3.97 16.11
N LEU A 602 0.70 4.88 15.55
CA LEU A 602 1.81 4.57 14.67
C LEU A 602 2.90 3.73 15.35
N ASN A 603 3.12 3.97 16.65
CA ASN A 603 4.02 3.17 17.49
C ASN A 603 3.43 1.84 17.99
N GLN A 604 2.14 1.55 17.74
CA GLN A 604 1.56 0.26 18.14
C GLN A 604 2.23 -0.87 17.39
N THR A 605 2.50 -1.96 18.08
CA THR A 605 3.12 -3.12 17.46
C THR A 605 2.06 -4.04 16.89
N THR A 606 2.28 -4.45 15.66
CA THR A 606 1.44 -5.36 14.89
C THR A 606 1.65 -6.80 15.37
N PRO A 607 0.77 -7.74 14.99
CA PRO A 607 0.94 -9.16 15.31
C PRO A 607 2.28 -9.75 14.83
N VAL A 608 2.84 -9.22 13.74
CA VAL A 608 4.15 -9.64 13.25
C VAL A 608 5.29 -9.05 14.07
N GLY A 609 5.02 -8.09 14.97
CA GLY A 609 5.94 -7.50 15.93
C GLY A 609 6.67 -6.23 15.45
N ARG A 610 6.32 -5.73 14.26
CA ARG A 610 6.74 -4.41 13.75
C ARG A 610 5.82 -3.32 14.28
N THR A 611 6.26 -2.06 14.32
CA THR A 611 5.32 -0.96 14.55
C THR A 611 4.40 -0.77 13.33
N VAL A 612 3.19 -0.25 13.53
CA VAL A 612 2.27 0.08 12.43
C VAL A 612 2.96 0.98 11.41
N GLU A 613 3.75 1.95 11.87
CA GLU A 613 4.47 2.89 11.00
C GLU A 613 5.57 2.20 10.17
N SER A 614 6.23 1.18 10.72
CA SER A 614 7.27 0.41 10.02
C SER A 614 6.72 -0.65 9.05
N LEU A 615 5.40 -0.66 8.78
CA LEU A 615 4.81 -1.49 7.74
C LEU A 615 5.14 -0.99 6.34
N GLY A 616 5.43 0.30 6.17
CA GLY A 616 5.80 0.87 4.89
C GLY A 616 5.79 2.40 4.90
N PRO A 617 6.44 3.04 3.92
CA PRO A 617 6.42 4.48 3.78
C PRO A 617 5.05 5.00 3.35
N ILE A 618 4.83 6.32 3.44
CA ILE A 618 3.54 6.92 3.09
C ILE A 618 3.20 6.71 1.61
N VAL A 619 4.22 6.79 0.76
CA VAL A 619 4.12 6.61 -0.70
C VAL A 619 3.77 5.18 -1.11
N LEU A 620 3.72 4.23 -0.19
CA LEU A 620 3.26 2.88 -0.49
C LEU A 620 1.74 2.85 -0.77
N GLY A 621 1.00 3.89 -0.33
CA GLY A 621 -0.40 4.07 -0.70
C GLY A 621 -1.27 2.85 -0.36
N VAL A 622 -2.15 2.46 -1.29
CA VAL A 622 -3.13 1.38 -1.09
C VAL A 622 -2.52 0.01 -0.77
N ARG A 623 -1.24 -0.24 -1.11
CA ARG A 623 -0.50 -1.47 -0.76
C ARG A 623 -0.28 -1.63 0.75
N LEU A 624 -0.54 -0.58 1.54
CA LEU A 624 -0.59 -0.66 3.01
C LEU A 624 -1.83 -1.39 3.54
N ASN A 625 -2.80 -1.73 2.68
CA ASN A 625 -3.87 -2.66 2.99
C ASN A 625 -3.39 -4.07 2.66
N SER A 626 -3.03 -4.84 3.69
CA SER A 626 -2.50 -6.20 3.54
C SER A 626 -2.94 -7.10 4.68
N THR A 627 -2.70 -8.40 4.55
CA THR A 627 -3.01 -9.39 5.60
C THR A 627 -2.25 -9.16 6.90
N LEU A 628 -1.17 -8.35 6.85
CA LEU A 628 -0.35 -8.01 8.00
C LEU A 628 -0.93 -6.85 8.82
N ALA A 629 -1.80 -6.02 8.23
CA ALA A 629 -2.46 -4.93 8.92
C ALA A 629 -3.73 -4.41 8.24
N ASP A 630 -4.88 -4.70 8.84
CA ASP A 630 -6.20 -4.23 8.41
C ASP A 630 -6.39 -2.69 8.43
N ASN A 631 -5.45 -1.92 9.01
CA ASN A 631 -5.57 -0.47 9.17
C ASN A 631 -4.26 0.29 8.84
N GLY A 632 -3.33 -0.34 8.11
CA GLY A 632 -2.06 0.28 7.70
C GLY A 632 -2.29 1.55 6.89
N TYR A 633 -3.13 1.47 5.85
CA TYR A 633 -3.49 2.60 5.00
C TYR A 633 -4.02 3.80 5.80
N ARG A 634 -5.05 3.59 6.63
CA ARG A 634 -5.62 4.68 7.43
C ARG A 634 -4.65 5.25 8.47
N ALA A 635 -3.78 4.42 9.05
CA ALA A 635 -2.80 4.91 10.03
C ALA A 635 -1.68 5.72 9.37
N ILE A 636 -1.15 5.25 8.24
CA ILE A 636 0.00 5.88 7.59
C ILE A 636 -0.45 6.96 6.60
N VAL A 637 -1.29 6.64 5.63
CA VAL A 637 -1.69 7.58 4.57
C VAL A 637 -2.47 8.78 5.14
N TYR A 638 -3.50 8.54 5.95
CA TYR A 638 -4.30 9.64 6.50
C TYR A 638 -3.61 10.34 7.68
N ARG A 639 -3.21 9.58 8.70
CA ARG A 639 -2.76 10.16 9.97
C ARG A 639 -1.31 10.59 9.92
N LYS A 640 -0.37 9.69 9.56
CA LYS A 640 1.05 10.07 9.38
C LYS A 640 1.15 11.17 8.32
N GLY A 641 0.47 11.03 7.19
CA GLY A 641 0.40 12.06 6.14
C GLY A 641 -0.01 13.44 6.66
N ALA A 642 -1.11 13.55 7.41
CA ALA A 642 -1.55 14.84 7.95
C ALA A 642 -0.58 15.43 8.99
N VAL A 643 0.08 14.60 9.82
CA VAL A 643 1.13 15.06 10.75
C VAL A 643 2.35 15.56 9.97
N VAL A 644 2.75 14.87 8.91
CA VAL A 644 3.86 15.28 8.03
C VAL A 644 3.56 16.64 7.38
N LEU A 645 2.35 16.87 6.90
CA LEU A 645 1.93 18.18 6.38
C LEU A 645 1.94 19.27 7.46
N ALA A 646 1.50 18.95 8.69
CA ALA A 646 1.58 19.88 9.81
C ALA A 646 3.02 20.22 10.23
N MET A 647 3.95 19.27 10.08
CA MET A 647 5.38 19.50 10.27
C MET A 647 5.96 20.39 9.17
N LEU A 648 5.60 20.16 7.90
CA LEU A 648 5.98 21.03 6.77
C LEU A 648 5.45 22.46 6.96
N ALA A 649 4.19 22.61 7.37
CA ALA A 649 3.60 23.91 7.67
C ALA A 649 4.33 24.64 8.81
N ARG A 650 4.84 23.91 9.82
CA ARG A 650 5.68 24.49 10.88
C ARG A 650 7.06 24.92 10.37
N ILE A 651 7.69 24.11 9.53
CA ILE A 651 9.01 24.39 8.93
C ILE A 651 8.95 25.65 8.07
N VAL A 652 7.94 25.75 7.19
CA VAL A 652 7.74 26.88 6.29
C VAL A 652 7.12 28.09 6.99
N GLY A 653 6.34 27.86 8.04
CA GLY A 653 5.47 28.83 8.69
C GLY A 653 4.03 28.71 8.18
N GLN A 654 3.06 28.71 9.12
CA GLN A 654 1.67 28.36 8.82
C GLN A 654 1.04 29.22 7.72
N ARG A 655 1.20 30.54 7.80
CA ARG A 655 0.64 31.47 6.81
C ARG A 655 1.32 31.34 5.43
N PRO A 656 2.67 31.38 5.32
CA PRO A 656 3.34 31.09 4.05
C PRO A 656 2.95 29.74 3.46
N PHE A 657 2.80 28.70 4.28
CA PHE A 657 2.35 27.39 3.83
C PHE A 657 0.92 27.44 3.23
N SER A 658 -0.03 28.11 3.89
CA SER A 658 -1.38 28.31 3.34
C SER A 658 -1.36 29.10 2.02
N GLU A 659 -0.52 30.14 1.91
CA GLU A 659 -0.35 30.94 0.68
C GLU A 659 0.28 30.09 -0.46
N MET A 660 1.19 29.18 -0.13
CA MET A 660 1.77 28.20 -1.06
C MET A 660 0.72 27.17 -1.51
N MET A 661 -0.13 26.69 -0.60
CA MET A 661 -1.22 25.76 -0.96
C MET A 661 -2.25 26.41 -1.89
N ARG A 662 -2.60 27.68 -1.63
CA ARG A 662 -3.41 28.49 -2.54
C ARG A 662 -2.78 28.63 -3.92
N SER A 663 -1.49 28.93 -3.96
CA SER A 663 -0.75 29.08 -5.23
C SER A 663 -0.72 27.77 -5.99
N LEU A 664 -0.45 26.66 -5.31
CA LEU A 664 -0.48 25.32 -5.88
C LEU A 664 -1.87 24.99 -6.44
N ALA A 665 -2.94 25.26 -5.68
CA ALA A 665 -4.30 25.00 -6.14
C ALA A 665 -4.68 25.81 -7.38
N GLY A 666 -4.23 27.06 -7.48
CA GLY A 666 -4.42 27.87 -8.67
C GLY A 666 -3.71 27.32 -9.92
N VAL A 667 -2.46 26.84 -9.78
CA VAL A 667 -1.64 26.40 -10.93
C VAL A 667 -1.91 24.94 -11.32
N ALA A 668 -2.25 24.09 -10.34
CA ALA A 668 -2.52 22.68 -10.54
C ALA A 668 -4.01 22.36 -10.74
N SER A 669 -4.87 23.38 -10.82
CA SER A 669 -6.30 23.22 -11.08
C SER A 669 -6.53 22.36 -12.34
N ASN A 670 -7.34 21.33 -12.19
CA ASN A 670 -7.62 20.33 -13.21
C ASN A 670 -6.42 19.53 -13.71
N ARG A 671 -5.39 19.34 -12.88
CA ARG A 671 -4.22 18.50 -13.18
C ARG A 671 -4.00 17.44 -12.11
N VAL A 672 -3.17 16.46 -12.42
CA VAL A 672 -2.63 15.50 -11.45
C VAL A 672 -1.27 15.99 -10.94
N VAL A 673 -0.94 15.69 -9.68
CA VAL A 673 0.33 16.05 -9.05
C VAL A 673 0.97 14.82 -8.43
N SER A 674 2.25 14.61 -8.71
CA SER A 674 3.07 13.60 -8.03
C SER A 674 3.72 14.15 -6.77
N THR A 675 4.07 13.26 -5.83
CA THR A 675 4.77 13.59 -4.58
C THR A 675 6.06 14.37 -4.85
N ALA A 676 6.84 13.93 -5.84
CA ALA A 676 8.07 14.61 -6.23
C ALA A 676 7.80 16.02 -6.79
N THR A 677 6.72 16.20 -7.56
CA THR A 677 6.32 17.52 -8.08
C THR A 677 5.84 18.44 -6.97
N PHE A 678 5.06 17.93 -6.03
CA PHE A 678 4.63 18.65 -4.84
C PHE A 678 5.81 19.16 -4.02
N LEU A 679 6.76 18.27 -3.68
CA LEU A 679 7.95 18.64 -2.89
C LEU A 679 8.81 19.69 -3.61
N ARG A 680 9.11 19.49 -4.90
CA ARG A 680 9.86 20.49 -5.69
C ARG A 680 9.16 21.84 -5.74
N ALA A 681 7.83 21.87 -5.81
CA ALA A 681 7.07 23.12 -5.77
C ALA A 681 7.22 23.82 -4.41
N LEU A 682 7.18 23.07 -3.30
CA LEU A 682 7.42 23.62 -1.96
C LEU A 682 8.83 24.17 -1.81
N GLU A 683 9.85 23.43 -2.25
CA GLU A 683 11.25 23.86 -2.22
C GLU A 683 11.45 25.13 -3.04
N HIS A 684 10.88 25.19 -4.25
CA HIS A 684 10.96 26.37 -5.11
C HIS A 684 10.30 27.61 -4.48
N MET A 685 9.13 27.45 -3.86
CA MET A 685 8.40 28.57 -3.24
C MET A 685 8.99 29.02 -1.90
N SER A 686 9.56 28.10 -1.11
CA SER A 686 10.09 28.37 0.24
C SER A 686 11.59 28.66 0.28
N GLY A 687 12.36 28.19 -0.71
CA GLY A 687 13.82 28.23 -0.72
C GLY A 687 14.47 27.24 0.25
N LEU A 688 13.70 26.35 0.87
CA LEU A 688 14.20 25.32 1.78
C LEU A 688 14.58 24.04 1.02
N ASP A 689 15.60 23.34 1.50
CA ASP A 689 15.90 21.96 1.09
C ASP A 689 15.06 21.00 1.93
N LEU A 690 14.16 20.26 1.28
CA LEU A 690 13.26 19.30 1.93
C LEU A 690 13.70 17.84 1.74
N SER A 691 14.86 17.60 1.12
CA SER A 691 15.32 16.25 0.77
C SER A 691 15.45 15.33 1.99
N GLY A 692 16.11 15.78 3.06
CA GLY A 692 16.26 15.01 4.30
C GLY A 692 14.93 14.76 5.00
N PHE A 693 14.04 15.76 5.00
CA PHE A 693 12.69 15.63 5.53
C PHE A 693 11.86 14.60 4.75
N ALA A 694 11.87 14.67 3.42
CA ALA A 694 11.14 13.77 2.55
C ALA A 694 11.67 12.32 2.68
N GLN A 695 12.99 12.14 2.66
CA GLN A 695 13.60 10.82 2.84
C GLN A 695 13.23 10.20 4.19
N ARG A 696 13.15 11.02 5.25
CA ARG A 696 12.83 10.52 6.59
C ARG A 696 11.35 10.16 6.74
N TYR A 697 10.46 11.05 6.33
CA TYR A 697 9.05 11.01 6.73
C TYR A 697 8.09 10.58 5.62
N ILE A 698 8.47 10.73 4.36
CA ILE A 698 7.62 10.40 3.20
C ILE A 698 8.06 9.07 2.59
N TYR A 699 9.34 8.97 2.21
CA TYR A 699 9.92 7.77 1.58
C TYR A 699 10.45 6.74 2.60
N GLY A 700 10.69 7.19 3.83
CA GLY A 700 11.22 6.35 4.91
C GLY A 700 10.16 5.82 5.87
N THR A 701 10.58 4.79 6.61
CA THR A 701 9.87 4.24 7.77
C THR A 701 10.59 4.60 9.07
N GLY A 702 10.06 4.17 10.21
CA GLY A 702 10.57 4.39 11.55
C GLY A 702 10.24 5.77 12.12
N ILE A 703 9.90 5.83 13.41
CA ILE A 703 9.77 7.09 14.14
C ILE A 703 11.15 7.47 14.72
N PRO A 704 11.72 8.64 14.37
CA PRO A 704 12.99 9.11 14.92
C PRO A 704 12.96 9.28 16.43
N GLU A 705 14.09 9.01 17.10
CA GLU A 705 14.27 9.32 18.52
C GLU A 705 15.33 10.41 18.65
N VAL A 706 15.01 11.51 19.32
CA VAL A 706 15.89 12.64 19.60
C VAL A 706 16.15 12.67 21.10
N TYR A 707 17.42 12.72 21.50
CA TYR A 707 17.79 12.94 22.88
C TYR A 707 18.52 14.27 23.04
N TYR A 708 18.31 14.95 24.15
CA TYR A 708 18.92 16.26 24.40
C TYR A 708 19.38 16.43 25.84
N ASP A 709 20.38 17.29 25.99
CA ASP A 709 20.92 17.74 27.27
C ASP A 709 20.93 19.28 27.29
N TYR A 710 20.81 19.88 28.47
CA TYR A 710 20.83 21.34 28.60
C TYR A 710 21.34 21.78 29.97
N LYS A 711 21.91 22.99 30.00
CA LYS A 711 22.35 23.70 31.19
C LYS A 711 21.59 25.01 31.32
N ILE A 712 21.38 25.42 32.57
CA ILE A 712 20.77 26.70 32.91
C ILE A 712 21.84 27.53 33.58
N ASP A 713 22.17 28.68 32.99
CA ASP A 713 23.14 29.63 33.51
C ASP A 713 22.51 31.03 33.61
N GLY A 714 23.07 31.89 34.44
CA GLY A 714 22.62 33.28 34.62
C GLY A 714 22.17 33.61 36.03
N ASP A 715 21.60 34.81 36.19
CA ASP A 715 21.15 35.34 37.47
C ASP A 715 19.96 36.30 37.31
N ALA A 716 19.38 36.71 38.44
CA ALA A 716 18.22 37.60 38.46
C ALA A 716 18.49 39.03 37.91
N LYS A 717 19.75 39.46 37.80
CA LYS A 717 20.12 40.80 37.30
C LYS A 717 20.34 40.81 35.79
N HIS A 718 20.93 39.76 35.24
CA HIS A 718 21.33 39.67 33.84
C HIS A 718 20.41 38.78 32.99
N GLY A 719 19.45 38.09 33.63
CA GLY A 719 18.60 37.10 32.99
C GLY A 719 19.26 35.73 32.97
N TRP A 720 18.51 34.75 32.47
CA TRP A 720 18.89 33.34 32.44
C TRP A 720 18.97 32.85 31.01
N THR A 721 19.93 31.96 30.76
CA THR A 721 20.17 31.31 29.48
C THR A 721 20.05 29.80 29.65
N ILE A 722 19.38 29.15 28.70
CA ILE A 722 19.36 27.69 28.56
C ILE A 722 20.18 27.35 27.33
N GLU A 723 21.32 26.69 27.52
CA GLU A 723 22.16 26.17 26.44
C GLU A 723 22.05 24.66 26.41
N GLY A 724 21.73 24.10 25.24
CA GLY A 724 21.58 22.66 25.09
C GLY A 724 22.02 22.14 23.74
N GLU A 725 22.04 20.82 23.63
CA GLU A 725 22.40 20.10 22.42
C GLU A 725 21.39 18.98 22.21
N ALA A 726 20.78 18.94 21.01
CA ALA A 726 19.86 17.89 20.60
C ALA A 726 20.53 16.98 19.58
N ARG A 727 20.38 15.67 19.75
CA ARG A 727 20.98 14.66 18.90
C ARG A 727 19.93 13.66 18.46
N LEU A 728 19.88 13.43 17.15
CA LEU A 728 19.17 12.31 16.58
C LEU A 728 19.88 11.00 16.99
N ALA A 729 19.12 10.03 17.50
CA ALA A 729 19.62 8.70 17.77
C ALA A 729 19.93 7.99 16.44
N PRO A 730 21.14 7.43 16.26
CA PRO A 730 21.48 6.73 15.04
C PRO A 730 20.67 5.44 14.91
N ARG A 731 20.29 5.10 13.67
CA ARG A 731 19.65 3.81 13.38
C ARG A 731 20.68 2.73 13.06
N ALA A 732 20.41 1.54 13.58
CA ALA A 732 21.18 0.33 13.29
C ALA A 732 20.50 -0.49 12.20
N ALA A 733 21.27 -0.92 11.21
CA ALA A 733 21.00 -2.13 10.44
C ALA A 733 21.81 -3.27 11.07
N TYR A 734 21.36 -4.52 10.90
CA TYR A 734 22.03 -5.67 11.50
C TYR A 734 22.26 -6.74 10.44
N ASP A 735 23.50 -7.21 10.32
CA ASP A 735 23.89 -8.34 9.49
C ASP A 735 24.19 -9.54 10.40
N GLN A 736 23.88 -10.77 9.98
CA GLN A 736 24.08 -11.98 10.78
C GLN A 736 25.04 -12.94 10.10
N ALA A 737 25.77 -13.73 10.88
CA ALA A 737 26.67 -14.76 10.34
C ALA A 737 26.77 -15.98 11.27
N VAL A 738 26.92 -17.17 10.69
CA VAL A 738 27.28 -18.40 11.41
C VAL A 738 28.80 -18.55 11.40
N ARG A 739 29.39 -18.75 12.57
CA ARG A 739 30.85 -18.89 12.74
C ARG A 739 31.19 -20.09 13.61
N ALA A 740 32.38 -20.64 13.41
CA ALA A 740 32.94 -21.63 14.32
C ALA A 740 33.27 -20.99 15.68
N HIS A 741 32.99 -21.70 16.76
CA HIS A 741 33.28 -21.34 18.14
C HIS A 741 34.17 -22.41 18.78
N GLY A 742 35.44 -22.06 19.00
CA GLY A 742 36.48 -23.03 19.39
C GLY A 742 36.70 -24.11 18.33
N ASP A 743 37.28 -25.24 18.72
CA ASP A 743 37.69 -26.29 17.78
C ASP A 743 36.53 -27.20 17.31
N ARG A 744 35.32 -27.08 17.90
CA ARG A 744 34.23 -28.08 17.70
C ARG A 744 32.78 -27.58 17.82
N HIS A 745 32.52 -26.29 18.03
CA HIS A 745 31.15 -25.78 18.21
C HIS A 745 30.86 -24.59 17.29
N TRP A 746 29.62 -24.09 17.35
CA TRP A 746 29.11 -23.04 16.47
C TRP A 746 28.61 -21.83 17.27
N ASP A 747 28.58 -20.67 16.62
CA ASP A 747 27.92 -19.48 17.13
C ASP A 747 27.23 -18.71 16.00
N VAL A 748 26.18 -17.99 16.36
CA VAL A 748 25.46 -17.07 15.46
C VAL A 748 25.74 -15.64 15.90
N VAL A 749 26.60 -14.95 15.16
CA VAL A 749 26.98 -13.57 15.46
C VAL A 749 26.14 -12.57 14.68
N ARG A 750 26.02 -11.36 15.22
CA ARG A 750 25.22 -10.26 14.67
C ARG A 750 26.15 -9.05 14.63
N ALA A 751 26.47 -8.58 13.44
CA ALA A 751 27.17 -7.32 13.22
C ALA A 751 26.16 -6.18 13.09
N ILE A 752 26.54 -5.01 13.54
CA ILE A 752 25.73 -3.80 13.42
C ILE A 752 26.35 -2.94 12.33
N ARG A 753 25.53 -2.45 11.41
CA ARG A 753 25.89 -1.41 10.46
C ARG A 753 25.11 -0.15 10.76
N LYS A 754 25.72 0.99 10.45
CA LYS A 754 25.05 2.29 10.49
C LYS A 754 24.09 2.38 9.30
N ALA A 755 22.82 2.67 9.55
CA ALA A 755 21.90 3.03 8.48
C ALA A 755 22.26 4.43 7.95
N ASP A 756 22.09 4.66 6.64
CA ASP A 756 22.36 5.97 6.03
C ASP A 756 21.33 7.02 6.50
N ASP A 757 21.63 7.65 7.64
CA ASP A 757 20.87 8.76 8.23
C ASP A 757 21.54 10.13 7.92
N ALA A 758 22.41 10.20 6.90
CA ALA A 758 23.34 11.30 6.68
C ALA A 758 22.73 12.61 6.14
N THR A 759 21.42 12.68 5.91
CA THR A 759 20.75 13.92 5.46
C THR A 759 20.23 14.72 6.67
N GLY A 760 20.64 15.98 6.76
CA GLY A 760 20.10 16.92 7.74
C GLY A 760 18.57 16.96 7.62
N THR A 761 17.87 16.68 8.71
CA THR A 761 16.41 16.74 8.74
C THR A 761 16.01 17.96 9.54
N ALA A 762 15.68 19.05 8.85
CA ALA A 762 15.20 20.26 9.49
C ALA A 762 13.86 20.00 10.19
N LEU A 763 13.79 20.32 11.48
CA LEU A 763 12.61 20.16 12.33
C LEU A 763 12.37 21.46 13.11
N VAL A 764 11.15 21.98 13.02
CA VAL A 764 10.69 23.04 13.94
C VAL A 764 9.98 22.37 15.11
N VAL A 765 10.67 22.33 16.26
CA VAL A 765 10.27 21.60 17.46
C VAL A 765 9.67 22.57 18.49
N PRO A 766 8.40 22.38 18.91
CA PRO A 766 7.81 23.15 20.00
C PRO A 766 8.60 22.91 21.29
N TYR A 767 8.79 23.95 22.10
CA TYR A 767 9.42 23.84 23.41
C TYR A 767 8.58 24.51 24.50
N ARG A 768 8.82 24.08 25.74
CA ARG A 768 8.20 24.65 26.93
C ARG A 768 9.20 24.77 28.06
N ILE A 769 9.34 25.97 28.59
CA ILE A 769 10.20 26.33 29.71
C ILE A 769 9.33 26.61 30.91
N LEU A 770 9.48 25.84 31.97
CA LEU A 770 8.88 26.11 33.27
C LEU A 770 9.69 27.20 34.00
N LEU A 771 9.03 28.17 34.63
CA LEU A 771 9.67 29.31 35.29
C LEU A 771 9.40 29.32 36.80
N ASP A 772 10.39 29.76 37.59
CA ASP A 772 10.32 29.98 39.04
C ASP A 772 9.82 31.41 39.31
N ASP A 773 8.53 31.57 39.59
CA ASP A 773 7.91 32.88 39.86
C ASP A 773 7.78 33.19 41.37
N GLY A 774 8.31 32.33 42.23
CA GLY A 774 8.30 32.50 43.68
C GLY A 774 6.97 32.14 44.36
N HIS A 775 6.05 31.44 43.68
CA HIS A 775 4.81 30.89 44.27
C HIS A 775 4.85 29.35 44.28
N ALA A 776 4.19 28.72 45.27
CA ALA A 776 4.31 27.27 45.51
C ALA A 776 3.52 26.39 44.52
N ASP A 777 2.53 26.99 43.83
CA ASP A 777 1.75 26.35 42.77
C ASP A 777 2.28 26.87 41.40
N ASN A 778 3.21 26.12 40.82
CA ASN A 778 3.96 26.48 39.60
C ASN A 778 3.08 26.39 38.32
N ASP A 779 2.43 27.48 37.92
CA ASP A 779 1.61 27.53 36.68
C ASP A 779 2.22 28.34 35.51
N GLN A 780 3.36 29.03 35.71
CA GLN A 780 3.97 29.83 34.63
C GLN A 780 4.92 29.03 33.73
N ALA A 781 4.60 28.96 32.44
CA ALA A 781 5.45 28.37 31.41
C ALA A 781 5.60 29.28 30.18
N LYS A 782 6.83 29.45 29.68
CA LYS A 782 7.13 30.06 28.39
C LYS A 782 7.14 28.99 27.30
N GLN A 783 6.44 29.23 26.20
CA GLN A 783 6.40 28.33 25.04
C GLN A 783 7.00 29.02 23.81
N GLY A 784 7.49 28.22 22.86
CA GLY A 784 8.00 28.70 21.58
C GLY A 784 8.39 27.55 20.66
N ASN A 785 9.03 27.87 19.55
CA ASN A 785 9.53 26.89 18.58
C ASN A 785 11.05 27.00 18.45
N LEU A 786 11.71 25.86 18.29
CA LEU A 786 13.15 25.73 18.09
C LEU A 786 13.39 25.03 16.75
N MET A 787 14.21 25.63 15.87
CA MET A 787 14.68 24.95 14.66
C MET A 787 15.87 24.05 15.02
N LEU A 788 15.80 22.78 14.60
CA LEU A 788 16.89 21.82 14.58
C LEU A 788 17.13 21.45 13.12
N GLU A 789 18.21 21.94 12.52
CA GLU A 789 18.64 21.73 11.14
C GLU A 789 19.33 20.37 10.93
N GLY A 790 19.86 19.73 11.99
CA GLY A 790 20.51 18.43 11.90
C GLY A 790 20.94 17.77 13.22
N PRO A 791 21.59 16.58 13.13
CA PRO A 791 22.09 15.87 14.30
C PRO A 791 23.22 16.63 15.00
N GLY A 792 23.10 16.89 16.31
CA GLY A 792 24.14 17.57 17.10
C GLY A 792 23.95 19.07 17.23
N ASP A 793 22.79 19.59 16.84
CA ASP A 793 22.49 21.00 16.89
C ASP A 793 22.47 21.55 18.32
N ARG A 794 23.19 22.65 18.48
CA ARG A 794 23.21 23.43 19.71
C ARG A 794 22.12 24.48 19.65
N PHE A 795 21.41 24.65 20.76
CA PHE A 795 20.39 25.66 20.91
C PHE A 795 20.65 26.54 22.13
N ARG A 796 20.19 27.78 22.05
CA ARG A 796 20.26 28.77 23.13
C ARG A 796 18.92 29.47 23.27
N LEU A 797 18.35 29.45 24.47
CA LEU A 797 17.08 30.10 24.81
C LEU A 797 17.30 31.07 25.96
N GLU A 798 16.62 32.22 25.95
CA GLU A 798 16.79 33.26 26.97
C GLU A 798 15.47 33.55 27.70
N THR A 799 15.56 33.74 29.03
CA THR A 799 14.42 34.07 29.90
C THR A 799 14.79 35.12 30.94
N LYS A 800 13.84 36.00 31.29
CA LYS A 800 14.03 36.99 32.37
C LYS A 800 13.86 36.35 33.75
N THR A 801 12.89 35.45 33.87
CA THR A 801 12.62 34.66 35.07
C THR A 801 13.48 33.40 35.07
N ARG A 802 13.85 32.92 36.27
CA ARG A 802 14.68 31.72 36.42
C ARG A 802 13.96 30.49 35.86
N PRO A 803 14.56 29.75 34.91
CA PRO A 803 13.96 28.54 34.41
C PRO A 803 14.18 27.38 35.38
N LEU A 804 13.16 26.55 35.53
CA LEU A 804 13.18 25.34 36.34
C LEU A 804 13.42 24.10 35.49
N ALA A 805 12.83 24.03 34.29
CA ALA A 805 12.96 22.90 33.38
C ALA A 805 12.65 23.31 31.92
N LEU A 806 13.22 22.57 30.96
CA LEU A 806 12.93 22.64 29.54
C LEU A 806 12.39 21.28 29.06
N ALA A 807 11.31 21.32 28.29
CA ALA A 807 10.81 20.19 27.51
C ALA A 807 10.76 20.55 26.02
N LEU A 808 11.34 19.69 25.18
CA LEU A 808 11.16 19.70 23.72
C LEU A 808 10.01 18.76 23.35
N ASP A 809 9.15 19.20 22.44
CA ASP A 809 7.92 18.56 21.99
C ASP A 809 7.08 17.95 23.13
N PRO A 810 6.73 18.73 24.16
CA PRO A 810 6.03 18.19 25.33
C PRO A 810 4.70 17.53 24.95
N SER A 811 3.99 18.09 23.96
CA SER A 811 2.69 17.60 23.52
C SER A 811 2.78 16.43 22.53
N GLY A 812 3.95 16.12 21.96
CA GLY A 812 4.08 15.04 20.97
C GLY A 812 3.56 15.40 19.58
N GLU A 813 3.68 16.66 19.19
CA GLU A 813 3.23 17.23 17.92
C GLU A 813 4.16 16.88 16.75
N ILE A 814 5.41 16.52 17.05
CA ILE A 814 6.38 16.10 16.06
C ILE A 814 6.35 14.57 15.98
N LEU A 815 6.46 14.04 14.76
CA LEU A 815 6.60 12.61 14.53
C LEU A 815 8.02 12.13 14.89
N ALA A 816 8.44 12.37 16.13
CA ALA A 816 9.69 11.91 16.72
C ALA A 816 9.50 11.75 18.25
N GLY A 817 10.29 10.91 18.89
CA GLY A 817 10.35 10.80 20.35
C GLY A 817 11.43 11.70 20.93
N PHE A 818 11.10 12.65 21.81
CA PHE A 818 12.07 13.55 22.44
C PHE A 818 12.36 13.15 23.89
N TYR A 819 13.63 12.97 24.22
CA TYR A 819 14.08 12.46 25.53
C TYR A 819 15.14 13.38 26.15
N SER A 820 14.81 14.01 27.29
CA SER A 820 15.79 14.79 28.05
C SER A 820 16.66 13.88 28.91
N ALA A 821 17.97 14.15 28.97
CA ALA A 821 18.87 13.46 29.89
C ALA A 821 18.49 13.66 31.37
N ARG A 822 17.74 14.73 31.68
CA ARG A 822 17.31 15.06 33.05
C ARG A 822 16.06 14.30 33.47
N THR A 823 15.06 14.17 32.60
CA THR A 823 13.78 13.51 32.91
C THR A 823 13.73 12.04 32.47
N HIS A 824 14.49 11.66 31.45
CA HIS A 824 14.56 10.29 30.92
C HIS A 824 16.02 9.76 30.93
N PRO A 825 16.75 9.84 32.06
CA PRO A 825 18.18 9.53 32.10
C PRO A 825 18.48 8.10 31.64
N LYS A 826 17.59 7.14 31.97
CA LYS A 826 17.68 5.73 31.55
C LYS A 826 17.62 5.58 30.03
N LYS A 827 16.55 6.10 29.40
CA LYS A 827 16.36 6.04 27.95
C LYS A 827 17.49 6.76 27.21
N VAL A 828 17.90 7.95 27.65
CA VAL A 828 19.00 8.70 27.02
C VAL A 828 20.33 7.95 27.14
N ALA A 829 20.63 7.36 28.30
CA ALA A 829 21.82 6.53 28.46
C ALA A 829 21.80 5.30 27.52
N ALA A 830 20.64 4.65 27.36
CA ALA A 830 20.49 3.53 26.43
C ALA A 830 20.68 3.95 24.96
N LEU A 831 20.17 5.13 24.55
CA LEU A 831 20.36 5.65 23.19
C LEU A 831 21.81 6.02 22.91
N ARG A 832 22.49 6.68 23.86
CA ARG A 832 23.93 6.96 23.76
C ARG A 832 24.74 5.66 23.67
N ALA A 833 24.41 4.66 24.48
CA ALA A 833 25.05 3.35 24.46
C ALA A 833 24.84 2.63 23.11
N GLN A 834 23.64 2.72 22.54
CA GLN A 834 23.34 2.18 21.21
C GLN A 834 24.12 2.90 20.12
N GLY A 835 24.30 4.22 20.21
CA GLY A 835 25.17 4.96 19.28
C GLY A 835 26.63 4.49 19.33
N LEU A 836 27.20 4.36 20.53
CA LEU A 836 28.55 3.81 20.72
C LEU A 836 28.67 2.39 20.14
N LEU A 837 27.63 1.57 20.31
CA LEU A 837 27.58 0.23 19.76
C LEU A 837 27.59 0.24 18.22
N ILE A 838 26.82 1.12 17.59
CA ILE A 838 26.77 1.29 16.13
C ILE A 838 28.13 1.79 15.59
N ASP A 839 28.80 2.66 16.34
CA ASP A 839 30.13 3.18 16.00
C ASP A 839 31.27 2.18 16.31
N GLY A 840 30.95 0.98 16.82
CA GLY A 840 31.90 -0.10 17.09
C GLY A 840 32.56 -0.09 18.48
N ASP A 841 32.18 0.82 19.37
CA ASP A 841 32.68 0.89 20.76
C ASP A 841 31.84 0.02 21.72
N GLY A 842 32.11 -1.29 21.73
CA GLY A 842 31.39 -2.26 22.56
C GLY A 842 31.59 -2.08 24.08
N LEU A 843 32.76 -1.65 24.53
CA LEU A 843 33.03 -1.41 25.96
C LEU A 843 32.34 -0.13 26.45
N GLY A 844 32.38 0.94 25.65
CA GLY A 844 31.64 2.17 25.92
C GLY A 844 30.14 1.92 25.91
N ALA A 845 29.63 1.11 24.97
CA ALA A 845 28.23 0.68 24.93
C ALA A 845 27.81 -0.09 26.18
N GLU A 846 28.59 -1.10 26.61
CA GLU A 846 28.30 -1.85 27.85
C GLU A 846 28.24 -0.91 29.06
N ALA A 847 29.27 -0.07 29.24
CA ALA A 847 29.30 0.90 30.33
C ALA A 847 28.10 1.85 30.26
N GLY A 848 27.67 2.22 29.06
CA GLY A 848 26.47 3.01 28.80
C GLY A 848 25.18 2.31 29.19
N PHE A 849 25.00 1.04 28.83
CA PHE A 849 23.84 0.24 29.22
C PHE A 849 23.78 -0.02 30.73
N ARG A 850 24.93 -0.24 31.39
CA ARG A 850 25.00 -0.32 32.86
C ARG A 850 24.61 1.00 33.53
N ARG A 851 25.09 2.13 32.99
CA ARG A 851 24.64 3.46 33.43
C ARG A 851 23.14 3.64 33.24
N SER A 852 22.57 3.15 32.14
CA SER A 852 21.12 3.14 31.91
C SER A 852 20.40 2.38 33.02
N LEU A 853 20.79 1.14 33.32
CA LEU A 853 20.16 0.34 34.38
C LEU A 853 20.27 0.99 35.77
N ALA A 854 21.43 1.58 36.08
CA ALA A 854 21.72 2.25 37.34
C ALA A 854 21.08 3.64 37.47
N ALA A 855 20.68 4.26 36.35
CA ALA A 855 19.99 5.53 36.38
C ALA A 855 18.68 5.38 37.16
N ALA A 856 18.45 6.33 38.07
CA ALA A 856 17.18 6.39 38.78
C ALA A 856 16.03 6.44 37.75
N PRO A 857 14.88 5.79 38.04
CA PRO A 857 13.67 6.09 37.28
C PRO A 857 13.51 7.61 37.33
N GLY A 858 13.36 8.23 36.16
CA GLY A 858 13.31 9.68 36.04
C GLY A 858 12.39 10.24 37.11
N THR A 859 12.88 11.17 37.92
CA THR A 859 12.01 11.84 38.87
C THR A 859 11.16 12.80 38.04
N PRO A 860 9.82 12.69 38.06
CA PRO A 860 9.01 13.81 37.64
C PRO A 860 9.50 14.97 38.50
N ASP A 861 10.01 16.03 37.89
CA ASP A 861 10.06 17.29 38.60
C ASP A 861 8.62 17.50 39.13
N LYS A 862 8.41 17.96 40.37
CA LYS A 862 7.03 18.13 40.88
C LYS A 862 6.20 19.08 40.01
N ALA A 863 6.88 19.85 39.16
CA ALA A 863 6.33 20.71 38.14
C ALA A 863 6.57 20.23 36.68
N ALA A 864 7.09 19.00 36.47
CA ALA A 864 7.26 18.38 35.16
C ALA A 864 5.91 17.87 34.66
N PHE A 865 5.22 18.77 33.95
CA PHE A 865 4.13 18.56 33.00
C PHE A 865 3.25 17.33 33.26
N GLU A 866 1.98 17.59 33.63
CA GLU A 866 0.89 16.61 33.70
C GLU A 866 0.51 15.99 32.33
N LEU A 867 1.48 15.73 31.45
CA LEU A 867 1.29 14.93 30.24
C LEU A 867 1.55 13.47 30.61
N GLN A 868 0.47 12.82 31.08
CA GLN A 868 0.43 11.38 31.45
C GLN A 868 1.05 10.45 30.39
N TRP A 869 1.17 10.88 29.14
CA TRP A 869 1.62 10.06 28.00
C TRP A 869 3.15 10.00 27.79
N LEU A 870 3.93 10.91 28.38
CA LEU A 870 5.41 10.88 28.35
C LEU A 870 6.02 10.30 29.64
N GLN A 871 5.20 10.07 30.66
CA GLN A 871 5.62 9.41 31.89
C GLN A 871 5.70 7.91 31.63
N PRO A 872 6.89 7.30 31.65
CA PRO A 872 6.99 5.87 31.42
C PRO A 872 6.27 5.17 32.57
N SER A 873 5.22 4.41 32.24
CA SER A 873 4.55 3.60 33.25
C SER A 873 5.58 2.68 33.93
N ARG A 874 5.31 2.22 35.16
CA ARG A 874 6.16 1.20 35.80
C ARG A 874 6.41 -0.02 34.90
N VAL A 875 5.44 -0.33 34.03
CA VAL A 875 5.55 -1.40 33.02
C VAL A 875 6.56 -1.06 31.93
N GLN A 876 6.58 0.20 31.46
CA GLN A 876 7.51 0.67 30.43
C GLN A 876 8.95 0.69 30.93
N HIS A 877 9.20 1.19 32.14
CA HIS A 877 10.55 1.15 32.74
C HIS A 877 11.07 -0.28 32.94
N ARG A 878 10.23 -1.16 33.48
CA ARG A 878 10.57 -2.59 33.60
C ARG A 878 10.92 -3.21 32.26
N ARG A 879 10.23 -2.79 31.21
CA ARG A 879 10.47 -3.31 29.88
C ARG A 879 11.73 -2.76 29.22
N GLU A 880 12.03 -1.47 29.40
CA GLU A 880 13.31 -0.88 28.99
C GLU A 880 14.48 -1.56 29.72
N ASP A 881 14.32 -1.89 31.00
CA ASP A 881 15.32 -2.65 31.75
C ASP A 881 15.53 -4.03 31.17
N ALA A 882 14.46 -4.79 30.96
CA ALA A 882 14.56 -6.12 30.36
C ALA A 882 15.26 -6.07 28.99
N LEU A 883 14.92 -5.12 28.12
CA LEU A 883 15.62 -4.93 26.83
C LEU A 883 17.10 -4.57 27.01
N THR A 884 17.42 -3.70 27.97
CA THR A 884 18.81 -3.31 28.27
C THR A 884 19.62 -4.50 28.77
N TYR A 885 19.03 -5.35 29.63
CA TYR A 885 19.63 -6.62 30.06
C TYR A 885 19.89 -7.56 28.88
N LEU A 886 18.95 -7.71 27.92
CA LEU A 886 19.17 -8.54 26.75
C LEU A 886 20.29 -7.99 25.82
N ARG A 887 20.39 -6.67 25.68
CA ARG A 887 21.51 -6.02 24.96
C ARG A 887 22.85 -6.27 25.64
N LEU A 888 22.89 -6.21 26.98
CA LEU A 888 24.08 -6.56 27.76
C LEU A 888 24.43 -8.05 27.64
N ALA A 889 23.44 -8.94 27.66
CA ALA A 889 23.64 -10.36 27.44
C ALA A 889 24.28 -10.63 26.07
N ARG A 890 23.82 -9.93 25.03
CA ARG A 890 24.42 -10.00 23.69
C ARG A 890 25.89 -9.60 23.70
N LEU A 891 26.21 -8.42 24.27
CA LEU A 891 27.58 -7.92 24.37
C LEU A 891 28.50 -8.84 25.18
N ALA A 892 27.97 -9.47 26.22
CA ALA A 892 28.70 -10.46 27.00
C ALA A 892 29.00 -11.70 26.15
N LEU A 893 28.00 -12.24 25.41
CA LEU A 893 28.22 -13.35 24.47
C LEU A 893 29.25 -12.99 23.40
N ASP A 894 29.15 -11.82 22.79
CA ASP A 894 30.05 -11.42 21.70
C ASP A 894 31.52 -11.29 22.17
N ARG A 895 31.76 -11.13 23.48
CA ARG A 895 33.09 -11.17 24.12
C ARG A 895 33.47 -12.51 24.74
N GLY A 896 32.60 -13.51 24.66
CA GLY A 896 32.82 -14.85 25.22
C GLY A 896 32.50 -14.99 26.72
N ASP A 897 31.87 -13.99 27.36
CA ASP A 897 31.46 -14.08 28.76
C ASP A 897 30.02 -14.59 28.90
N GLU A 898 29.89 -15.91 28.89
CA GLU A 898 28.58 -16.56 28.96
C GLU A 898 27.98 -16.58 30.36
N THR A 899 28.84 -16.55 31.39
CA THR A 899 28.38 -16.50 32.79
C THR A 899 27.61 -15.21 33.00
N LEU A 900 28.18 -14.10 32.54
CA LEU A 900 27.51 -12.81 32.54
C LEU A 900 26.27 -12.84 31.66
N ALA A 901 26.35 -13.36 30.42
CA ALA A 901 25.19 -13.41 29.53
C ALA A 901 23.98 -14.13 30.14
N ARG A 902 24.20 -15.29 30.80
CA ARG A 902 23.13 -16.03 31.50
C ARG A 902 22.54 -15.23 32.66
N ALA A 903 23.38 -14.53 33.42
CA ALA A 903 22.93 -13.66 34.51
C ALA A 903 22.04 -12.51 33.98
N GLU A 904 22.44 -11.87 32.88
CA GLU A 904 21.67 -10.80 32.25
C GLU A 904 20.33 -11.30 31.68
N ILE A 905 20.30 -12.46 31.01
CA ILE A 905 19.05 -13.08 30.54
C ILE A 905 18.11 -13.38 31.71
N ALA A 906 18.63 -13.96 32.80
CA ALA A 906 17.85 -14.25 33.99
C ALA A 906 17.28 -12.97 34.63
N ALA A 907 18.06 -11.89 34.65
CA ALA A 907 17.61 -10.58 35.11
C ALA A 907 16.45 -10.05 34.24
N ALA A 908 16.56 -10.11 32.91
CA ALA A 908 15.48 -9.73 32.00
C ALA A 908 14.19 -10.53 32.23
N VAL A 909 14.30 -11.86 32.37
CA VAL A 909 13.16 -12.76 32.64
C VAL A 909 12.51 -12.47 33.99
N SER A 910 13.30 -12.15 35.02
CA SER A 910 12.77 -11.84 36.36
C SER A 910 11.87 -10.60 36.38
N ILE A 911 12.06 -9.68 35.44
CA ILE A 911 11.35 -8.40 35.38
C ILE A 911 9.98 -8.52 34.69
N LEU A 912 9.90 -9.28 33.59
CA LEU A 912 8.68 -9.36 32.75
C LEU A 912 7.96 -10.72 32.83
N GLY A 913 8.56 -11.72 33.49
CA GLY A 913 8.04 -13.08 33.58
C GLY A 913 8.37 -13.95 32.34
N PRO A 914 8.35 -15.28 32.49
CA PRO A 914 8.84 -16.23 31.47
C PRO A 914 7.93 -16.37 30.23
N ASP A 915 6.66 -15.96 30.33
CA ASP A 915 5.67 -16.04 29.25
C ASP A 915 5.42 -14.70 28.54
N SER A 916 6.25 -13.69 28.79
CA SER A 916 6.16 -12.40 28.10
C SER A 916 6.37 -12.58 26.59
N HIS A 917 5.28 -12.46 25.83
CA HIS A 917 5.30 -12.59 24.37
C HIS A 917 6.19 -11.52 23.71
N ALA A 918 6.39 -10.39 24.38
CA ALA A 918 7.08 -9.22 23.84
C ALA A 918 8.58 -9.43 23.57
N LEU A 919 9.28 -10.29 24.34
CA LEU A 919 10.75 -10.45 24.26
C LEU A 919 11.21 -11.90 24.08
N ARG A 920 10.27 -12.84 23.89
CA ARG A 920 10.53 -14.28 23.91
C ARG A 920 11.50 -14.74 22.81
N ILE A 921 11.49 -14.07 21.65
CA ILE A 921 12.34 -14.42 20.51
C ILE A 921 13.80 -14.03 20.79
N GLU A 922 14.05 -12.82 21.29
CA GLU A 922 15.42 -12.38 21.62
C GLU A 922 16.01 -13.22 22.75
N ILE A 923 15.21 -13.59 23.76
CA ILE A 923 15.64 -14.55 24.80
C ILE A 923 15.99 -15.90 24.17
N ALA A 924 15.13 -16.43 23.29
CA ALA A 924 15.38 -17.70 22.61
C ALA A 924 16.63 -17.67 21.72
N ALA A 925 16.90 -16.54 21.07
CA ALA A 925 18.11 -16.32 20.28
C ALA A 925 19.36 -16.37 21.16
N LEU A 926 19.38 -15.60 22.26
CA LEU A 926 20.54 -15.54 23.16
C LEU A 926 20.81 -16.87 23.87
N GLU A 927 19.77 -17.52 24.40
CA GLU A 927 19.89 -18.84 25.02
C GLU A 927 20.27 -19.90 23.98
N GLY A 928 19.73 -19.82 22.77
CA GLY A 928 20.06 -20.72 21.66
C GLY A 928 21.51 -20.61 21.24
N ARG A 929 22.08 -19.40 21.17
CA ARG A 929 23.53 -19.20 20.94
C ARG A 929 24.37 -19.91 22.01
N ILE A 930 24.00 -19.77 23.28
CA ILE A 930 24.72 -20.46 24.35
C ILE A 930 24.60 -21.98 24.19
N ASP A 931 23.40 -22.48 23.86
CA ASP A 931 23.20 -23.91 23.62
C ASP A 931 24.11 -24.40 22.48
N LEU A 932 24.28 -23.63 21.38
CA LEU A 932 25.19 -23.98 20.28
C LEU A 932 26.67 -24.01 20.70
N ARG A 933 27.13 -23.01 21.45
CA ARG A 933 28.54 -22.89 21.88
C ARG A 933 29.00 -24.04 22.78
N HIS A 934 28.06 -24.70 23.46
CA HIS A 934 28.29 -25.87 24.32
C HIS A 934 28.01 -27.21 23.63
N GLY A 935 27.60 -27.21 22.36
CA GLY A 935 27.19 -28.43 21.67
C GLY A 935 25.85 -29.01 22.15
N ASN A 936 25.04 -28.23 22.85
CA ASN A 936 23.70 -28.62 23.32
C ASN A 936 22.66 -28.46 22.20
N TYR A 937 22.93 -29.04 21.03
CA TYR A 937 22.18 -28.82 19.79
C TYR A 937 20.70 -29.22 19.88
N GLU A 938 20.39 -30.29 20.61
CA GLU A 938 18.98 -30.72 20.83
C GLU A 938 18.16 -29.67 21.61
N SER A 939 18.79 -28.98 22.57
CA SER A 939 18.17 -27.89 23.32
C SER A 939 17.97 -26.66 22.44
N ALA A 940 19.00 -26.28 21.68
CA ALA A 940 18.95 -25.19 20.70
C ALA A 940 17.83 -25.43 19.66
N PHE A 941 17.72 -26.65 19.15
CA PHE A 941 16.71 -27.07 18.18
C PHE A 941 15.29 -26.91 18.75
N LYS A 942 15.01 -27.48 19.93
CA LYS A 942 13.68 -27.39 20.58
C LYS A 942 13.29 -25.96 20.89
N ARG A 943 14.23 -25.15 21.39
CA ARG A 943 14.01 -23.75 21.75
C ARG A 943 13.67 -22.92 20.52
N SER A 944 14.48 -23.05 19.47
CA SER A 944 14.32 -22.31 18.22
C SER A 944 13.02 -22.68 17.51
N LYS A 945 12.73 -23.98 17.41
CA LYS A 945 11.46 -24.47 16.84
C LYS A 945 10.24 -24.03 17.64
N LYS A 946 10.32 -23.96 18.98
CA LYS A 946 9.25 -23.43 19.82
C LYS A 946 9.04 -21.92 19.60
N ALA A 947 10.11 -21.16 19.47
CA ALA A 947 10.05 -19.73 19.18
C ALA A 947 9.42 -19.47 17.79
N LEU A 948 9.84 -20.20 16.76
CA LEU A 948 9.34 -20.07 15.38
C LEU A 948 7.90 -20.56 15.21
N ARG A 949 7.46 -21.59 15.94
CA ARG A 949 6.06 -22.09 15.92
C ARG A 949 5.03 -21.06 16.39
N LEU A 950 5.46 -20.03 17.12
CA LEU A 950 4.61 -18.90 17.53
C LEU A 950 4.40 -17.89 16.38
N PHE A 951 5.15 -18.05 15.28
CA PHE A 951 5.10 -17.22 14.09
C PHE A 951 4.32 -17.85 12.93
N SER A 952 3.66 -19.01 13.11
CA SER A 952 2.85 -19.54 12.00
C SER A 952 1.66 -18.60 11.72
N PRO A 953 1.52 -18.08 10.47
CA PRO A 953 0.48 -17.11 10.11
C PRO A 953 -0.93 -17.58 10.54
N ARG A 954 -1.17 -18.90 10.41
CA ARG A 954 -2.41 -19.60 10.77
C ARG A 954 -2.78 -19.57 12.26
N ARG A 955 -1.82 -19.52 13.20
CA ARG A 955 -2.12 -19.46 14.64
C ARG A 955 -2.20 -18.02 15.16
N GLN A 956 -1.46 -17.10 14.56
CA GLN A 956 -1.53 -15.68 14.90
C GLN A 956 -2.91 -15.09 14.58
N GLN A 957 -3.42 -15.29 13.35
CA GLN A 957 -4.76 -14.78 12.98
C GLN A 957 -5.89 -15.26 13.92
N ARG A 958 -5.77 -16.48 14.46
CA ARG A 958 -6.79 -17.08 15.33
C ARG A 958 -6.66 -16.64 16.80
N TYR A 959 -5.45 -16.34 17.27
CA TYR A 959 -5.20 -15.93 18.66
C TYR A 959 -5.52 -14.43 18.89
N TRP A 960 -5.24 -13.58 17.90
CA TRP A 960 -5.44 -12.12 18.01
C TRP A 960 -6.89 -11.68 17.80
N ARG A 961 -7.67 -12.38 16.96
CA ARG A 961 -9.13 -12.18 16.83
C ARG A 961 -9.91 -12.44 18.12
N LEU A 962 -9.33 -13.15 19.10
CA LEU A 962 -10.03 -13.58 20.31
C LEU A 962 -9.72 -12.75 21.56
N ARG A 963 -8.65 -11.92 21.60
CA ARG A 963 -8.17 -11.34 22.88
C ARG A 963 -7.84 -9.84 22.92
N GLY A 964 -7.99 -9.06 21.85
CA GLY A 964 -8.16 -7.60 21.90
C GLY A 964 -7.25 -6.80 22.85
N TRP A 965 -5.94 -7.06 22.90
CA TRP A 965 -5.00 -6.34 23.77
C TRP A 965 -3.77 -5.81 23.01
N GLN A 966 -3.47 -4.54 23.28
CA GLN A 966 -2.41 -3.70 22.73
C GLN A 966 -1.07 -3.95 23.45
N ALA A 967 0.03 -4.09 22.71
CA ALA A 967 1.37 -3.93 23.27
C ALA A 967 2.27 -3.21 22.26
N GLN A 968 2.93 -2.13 22.67
CA GLN A 968 3.93 -1.37 21.89
C GLN A 968 5.34 -1.91 22.18
N VAL A 969 5.90 -2.79 21.35
CA VAL A 969 7.33 -3.14 21.27
C VAL A 969 8.02 -2.45 20.11
N GLY A 970 8.88 -1.47 20.45
CA GLY A 970 9.78 -0.81 19.53
C GLY A 970 10.97 -1.66 19.12
N SER A 971 11.42 -1.42 17.89
CA SER A 971 12.74 -1.61 17.29
C SER A 971 13.63 -2.72 17.87
N ASP A 972 13.70 -3.85 17.16
CA ASP A 972 14.92 -4.44 16.58
C ASP A 972 14.59 -5.86 16.10
N TRP A 973 14.47 -6.03 14.77
CA TRP A 973 14.14 -7.26 14.05
C TRP A 973 15.18 -8.42 13.97
N PRO A 974 16.42 -8.35 14.49
CA PRO A 974 17.39 -9.40 14.18
C PRO A 974 17.23 -10.68 15.02
N ALA A 975 16.36 -10.69 16.02
CA ALA A 975 16.12 -11.85 16.90
C ALA A 975 15.57 -13.07 16.14
N THR A 976 14.64 -12.85 15.20
CA THR A 976 14.00 -13.94 14.45
C THR A 976 14.97 -14.56 13.45
N THR A 977 15.82 -13.75 12.83
CA THR A 977 16.90 -14.18 11.95
C THR A 977 17.95 -14.99 12.70
N ASP A 978 18.34 -14.54 13.91
CA ASP A 978 19.24 -15.31 14.78
C ASP A 978 18.67 -16.69 15.11
N VAL A 979 17.37 -16.77 15.44
CA VAL A 979 16.72 -18.05 15.78
C VAL A 979 16.68 -19.02 14.59
N LEU A 980 16.54 -18.53 13.36
CA LEU A 980 16.64 -19.39 12.16
C LEU A 980 18.05 -19.92 11.96
N ALA A 981 19.06 -19.07 12.07
CA ALA A 981 20.46 -19.49 11.98
C ALA A 981 20.82 -20.51 13.08
N ILE A 982 20.31 -20.29 14.30
CA ILE A 982 20.50 -21.23 15.41
C ILE A 982 19.85 -22.58 15.10
N LEU A 983 18.64 -22.56 14.55
CA LEU A 983 17.96 -23.78 14.16
C LEU A 983 18.70 -24.52 13.05
N ALA A 984 19.26 -23.81 12.06
CA ALA A 984 20.03 -24.41 10.97
C ALA A 984 21.24 -25.17 11.50
N VAL A 985 22.02 -24.53 12.38
CA VAL A 985 23.16 -25.16 13.05
C VAL A 985 22.70 -26.35 13.90
N ALA A 986 21.66 -26.17 14.71
CA ALA A 986 21.18 -27.22 15.61
C ALA A 986 20.63 -28.43 14.84
N ALA A 987 19.92 -28.20 13.73
CA ALA A 987 19.40 -29.25 12.86
C ALA A 987 20.51 -30.00 12.12
N PHE A 988 21.59 -29.30 11.74
CA PHE A 988 22.80 -29.89 11.15
C PHE A 988 23.41 -30.90 12.11
N GLU A 989 23.72 -30.46 13.31
CA GLU A 989 24.41 -31.27 14.32
C GLU A 989 23.54 -32.39 14.91
N THR A 990 22.21 -32.25 14.88
CA THR A 990 21.27 -33.30 15.34
C THR A 990 20.85 -34.27 14.25
N GLY A 991 21.28 -34.09 12.99
CA GLY A 991 20.89 -34.95 11.86
C GLY A 991 19.44 -34.82 11.44
N ASN A 992 18.78 -33.70 11.75
CA ASN A 992 17.41 -33.41 11.35
C ASN A 992 17.38 -32.83 9.92
N ASN A 993 17.65 -33.67 8.92
CA ASN A 993 17.87 -33.25 7.53
C ASN A 993 16.73 -32.41 6.91
N GLU A 994 15.48 -32.68 7.27
CA GLU A 994 14.30 -31.93 6.79
C GLU A 994 14.30 -30.49 7.33
N GLU A 995 14.57 -30.33 8.61
CA GLU A 995 14.61 -29.03 9.29
C GLU A 995 15.91 -28.29 9.01
N LEU A 996 17.01 -29.01 8.78
CA LEU A 996 18.29 -28.47 8.35
C LEU A 996 18.17 -27.77 7.00
N ARG A 997 17.57 -28.46 6.03
CA ARG A 997 17.37 -27.90 4.69
C ARG A 997 16.52 -26.63 4.78
N TRP A 998 15.37 -26.72 5.44
CA TRP A 998 14.48 -25.57 5.64
C TRP A 998 15.19 -24.39 6.34
N ALA A 999 15.90 -24.65 7.43
CA ALA A 999 16.52 -23.59 8.21
C ALA A 999 17.75 -22.97 7.53
N LEU A 1000 18.53 -23.73 6.74
CA LEU A 1000 19.63 -23.18 5.94
C LEU A 1000 19.13 -22.24 4.85
N ASP A 1001 18.06 -22.63 4.17
CA ASP A 1001 17.45 -21.81 3.13
C ASP A 1001 16.84 -20.56 3.77
N ALA A 1002 15.97 -20.73 4.76
CA ALA A 1002 15.34 -19.63 5.49
C ALA A 1002 16.36 -18.66 6.14
N ALA A 1003 17.48 -19.14 6.68
CA ALA A 1003 18.50 -18.27 7.26
C ALA A 1003 19.31 -17.53 6.18
N GLY A 1004 19.74 -18.20 5.11
CA GLY A 1004 20.52 -17.57 4.04
C GLY A 1004 19.74 -16.47 3.33
N GLU A 1005 18.45 -16.71 3.14
CA GLU A 1005 17.44 -15.79 2.62
C GLU A 1005 17.25 -14.52 3.47
N ARG A 1006 17.44 -14.62 4.79
CA ARG A 1006 17.41 -13.46 5.70
C ARG A 1006 18.75 -12.70 5.75
N GLY A 1007 19.64 -12.94 4.78
CA GLY A 1007 20.95 -12.31 4.73
C GLY A 1007 21.93 -12.84 5.77
N VAL A 1008 21.68 -14.02 6.35
CA VAL A 1008 22.67 -14.66 7.24
C VAL A 1008 23.82 -15.17 6.37
N ASP A 1009 25.03 -14.74 6.68
CA ASP A 1009 26.24 -15.35 6.13
C ASP A 1009 26.40 -16.78 6.68
N LEU A 1010 26.04 -17.75 5.84
CA LEU A 1010 26.13 -19.19 6.11
C LEU A 1010 27.33 -19.85 5.41
N SER A 1011 28.31 -19.05 4.95
CA SER A 1011 29.44 -19.53 4.15
C SER A 1011 30.21 -20.69 4.79
N VAL A 1012 30.26 -20.76 6.12
CA VAL A 1012 30.94 -21.82 6.88
C VAL A 1012 30.10 -23.10 7.02
N LEU A 1013 28.77 -22.97 7.15
CA LEU A 1013 27.88 -24.09 7.44
C LEU A 1013 27.39 -24.78 6.15
N ARG A 1014 27.13 -24.01 5.09
CA ARG A 1014 26.48 -24.52 3.86
C ARG A 1014 27.28 -25.62 3.15
N PRO A 1015 28.61 -25.52 2.96
CA PRO A 1015 29.40 -26.58 2.34
C PRO A 1015 29.38 -27.89 3.13
N LEU A 1016 29.45 -27.82 4.46
CA LEU A 1016 29.43 -28.99 5.35
C LEU A 1016 28.07 -29.68 5.36
N ALA A 1017 27.01 -28.88 5.44
CA ALA A 1017 25.64 -29.38 5.38
C ALA A 1017 25.32 -30.02 4.02
N ASN A 1018 25.79 -29.45 2.91
CA ASN A 1018 25.60 -30.02 1.58
C ASN A 1018 26.25 -31.41 1.47
N ALA A 1019 27.48 -31.58 1.93
CA ALA A 1019 28.15 -32.89 1.95
C ALA A 1019 27.41 -33.93 2.81
N MET A 1020 26.79 -33.50 3.91
CA MET A 1020 25.96 -34.36 4.77
C MET A 1020 24.64 -34.75 4.10
N LEU A 1021 23.98 -33.81 3.42
CA LEU A 1021 22.74 -34.03 2.68
C LEU A 1021 22.94 -34.91 1.43
N GLU A 1022 24.08 -34.81 0.76
CA GLU A 1022 24.46 -35.63 -0.40
C GLU A 1022 24.69 -37.09 -0.01
N ASN A 1023 25.37 -37.36 1.10
CA ASN A 1023 25.63 -38.74 1.58
C ASN A 1023 24.36 -39.54 1.91
N VAL A 1024 23.25 -38.87 2.23
CA VAL A 1024 21.95 -39.51 2.48
C VAL A 1024 21.23 -39.85 1.17
N SER A 1025 21.50 -39.12 0.08
CA SER A 1025 20.93 -39.38 -1.25
C SER A 1025 21.53 -40.61 -1.94
N THR A 1026 22.74 -41.01 -1.57
CA THR A 1026 23.43 -42.22 -2.08
C THR A 1026 23.03 -43.52 -1.37
N HIS A 1027 22.15 -43.49 -0.37
CA HIS A 1027 21.70 -44.67 0.40
C HIS A 1027 20.17 -44.84 0.43
N ARG A 1028 19.44 -44.29 -0.55
CA ARG A 1028 18.01 -44.56 -0.76
C ARG A 1028 17.72 -45.17 -2.11
#